data_AF-A0A1S8BMZ8-F1
#
_entry.id   AF-A0A1S8BMZ8-F1
#
_cell.length_a   1.000
_cell.length_b   1.000
_cell.length_c   1.000
_cell.angle_alpha   90.00
_cell.angle_beta   90.00
_cell.angle_gamma   90.00
#
_symmetry.space_group_name_H-M   'P 1'
#
loop_
_entity.id
_entity.type
_entity.pdbx_description
1 polymer ?
#
loop_
_entity_poly.entity_id
_entity_poly.type
_entity_poly.pdbx_seq_one_letter_code
_entity_poly.pdbx_strand_id
1 'polypeptide(L)'
;MLSGLPFRATLRPRQPQPEPADTPTARRSQSISPHAVPSFDPDHPRLEPDDPDSSSLNAQLDVLTTVFPDVQPEVFREMLNSFSEESRIEVVTEAMLRQPDRWVRGRHRASPLDQKDRDATDNPPLLRYISDKDARLPVEERFRNESYKLAVKEALYQEFKGLSHSTIRAVLAECNYSYTQARPTLLALVTKSWRFSVTSFFTRRKPPSAQDHPLVAWQKPDPRTGGALVPRLMLTKSAELNKELYDTLIAPLLVKQNEERMVQDRALAEQLNEEEAEAAGEMYDCECCFTPSAFEHMSACDQNGHWICFRCIRFSMNEALYGQGWARSVNTDRLTLNCIAPVSEGQCHGCLPQHSVMRALAEERDGEATFRKFEERTVTDSLRKSDLPFIQCPFCAYAEVDDVTMPLLSWKRRSRRFLGIWIVSAAHFLYLKPIYFLVRFLSLFSFFFVTLNYLLPSRFRIDLLSPVLSSRQRVARRRRGLRFTCAAPACGRASCLACHKAWRDPHVCHESALASLRTHVENAVSNAVKRTCPRCNTSFLKSGGCNKLVCVCGYAMCYVCRQRITADEGYRHFCNHFRGNNPGVDNACDQCDKCHLYAEEDVEAVVRDAAREAEREWKERNSGEGEGGGADAAAVAGLSVQQAALLGYHATAGKQQQQRQQEIVGVGRVSEWEEWLDWVVDAVLE
;
A
#
# COMPACT_ATOMS: atom_id res chain seq x y z
N MET A 1 -66.56 17.87 -0.17
CA MET A 1 -67.64 17.51 0.77
C MET A 1 -67.01 16.78 1.94
N LEU A 2 -67.29 17.25 3.16
CA LEU A 2 -67.07 16.62 4.48
C LEU A 2 -65.59 16.30 4.85
N SER A 3 -64.88 17.10 5.64
CA SER A 3 -64.97 17.31 7.10
C SER A 3 -64.76 16.03 7.94
N GLY A 4 -63.74 16.01 8.82
CA GLY A 4 -63.78 15.09 9.97
C GLY A 4 -62.47 14.62 10.61
N LEU A 5 -61.78 15.54 11.30
CA LEU A 5 -61.06 15.33 12.58
C LEU A 5 -59.77 14.45 12.68
N PRO A 6 -58.93 14.74 13.70
CA PRO A 6 -57.53 14.32 13.78
C PRO A 6 -57.29 13.16 14.76
N PHE A 7 -56.36 12.27 14.47
CA PHE A 7 -55.83 11.33 15.47
C PHE A 7 -54.37 11.63 15.77
N ARG A 8 -54.16 12.38 16.84
CA ARG A 8 -52.88 12.62 17.49
C ARG A 8 -52.69 11.51 18.53
N ALA A 9 -52.08 10.40 18.14
CA ALA A 9 -51.64 9.38 19.11
C ALA A 9 -50.24 9.74 19.61
N THR A 10 -50.18 10.32 20.80
CA THR A 10 -48.95 10.49 21.58
C THR A 10 -48.39 9.11 21.94
N LEU A 11 -47.22 8.76 21.41
CA LEU A 11 -46.42 7.65 21.91
C LEU A 11 -45.98 8.00 23.34
N ARG A 12 -46.60 7.35 24.34
CA ARG A 12 -46.07 7.33 25.72
C ARG A 12 -44.83 6.42 25.71
N PRO A 13 -43.68 6.86 26.25
CA PRO A 13 -42.57 5.95 26.52
C PRO A 13 -43.00 4.96 27.60
N ARG A 14 -42.84 3.67 27.33
CA ARG A 14 -43.08 2.60 28.30
C ARG A 14 -42.00 2.70 29.37
N GLN A 15 -42.37 3.15 30.57
CA GLN A 15 -41.47 3.12 31.73
C GLN A 15 -41.12 1.66 32.08
N PRO A 16 -39.87 1.39 32.49
CA PRO A 16 -39.46 0.06 32.95
C PRO A 16 -40.19 -0.28 34.26
N GLN A 17 -40.69 -1.52 34.36
CA GLN A 17 -41.21 -2.04 35.62
C GLN A 17 -40.05 -2.19 36.62
N PRO A 18 -40.27 -1.90 37.92
CA PRO A 18 -39.28 -2.11 38.96
C PRO A 18 -39.08 -3.60 39.23
N GLU A 19 -37.82 -3.99 39.38
CA GLU A 19 -37.35 -5.32 39.78
C GLU A 19 -37.98 -5.75 41.13
N PRO A 20 -38.41 -7.02 41.27
CA PRO A 20 -38.68 -7.58 42.58
C PRO A 20 -37.36 -7.83 43.32
N ALA A 21 -37.28 -7.34 44.55
CA ALA A 21 -36.13 -7.47 45.43
C ALA A 21 -35.69 -8.94 45.65
N ASP A 22 -34.41 -9.20 45.41
CA ASP A 22 -33.73 -10.46 45.72
C ASP A 22 -33.79 -10.75 47.24
N THR A 23 -34.67 -11.67 47.60
CA THR A 23 -34.63 -12.38 48.87
C THR A 23 -33.61 -13.53 48.73
N PRO A 24 -32.76 -13.84 49.74
CA PRO A 24 -31.71 -14.82 49.58
C PRO A 24 -32.32 -16.23 49.54
N THR A 25 -32.56 -16.75 48.33
CA THR A 25 -32.98 -18.13 48.15
C THR A 25 -31.79 -19.05 48.34
N ALA A 26 -31.89 -19.88 49.38
CA ALA A 26 -30.98 -20.94 49.73
C ALA A 26 -30.55 -21.77 48.51
N ARG A 27 -29.25 -22.09 48.45
CA ARG A 27 -28.68 -23.11 47.56
C ARG A 27 -29.52 -24.37 47.63
N ARG A 28 -30.39 -24.56 46.64
CA ARG A 28 -31.00 -25.85 46.34
C ARG A 28 -29.88 -26.70 45.75
N SER A 29 -29.31 -27.56 46.59
CA SER A 29 -28.39 -28.62 46.19
C SER A 29 -29.04 -29.41 45.05
N GLN A 30 -28.60 -29.15 43.82
CA GLN A 30 -28.93 -29.99 42.69
C GLN A 30 -28.28 -31.34 42.94
N SER A 31 -29.13 -32.36 43.17
CA SER A 31 -28.73 -33.75 43.16
C SER A 31 -28.11 -34.07 41.81
N ILE A 32 -26.80 -34.29 41.82
CA ILE A 32 -26.02 -34.75 40.68
C ILE A 32 -26.62 -36.08 40.21
N SER A 33 -27.18 -36.09 39.00
CA SER A 33 -27.46 -37.33 38.29
C SER A 33 -26.10 -37.95 37.89
N PRO A 34 -25.84 -39.25 38.12
CA PRO A 34 -24.47 -39.80 38.06
C PRO A 34 -23.85 -39.95 36.66
N HIS A 35 -24.47 -39.39 35.61
CA HIS A 35 -24.03 -39.58 34.21
C HIS A 35 -23.90 -38.30 33.37
N ALA A 36 -23.86 -37.11 33.97
CA ALA A 36 -23.53 -35.90 33.21
C ALA A 36 -22.01 -35.84 32.93
N VAL A 37 -21.62 -36.09 31.67
CA VAL A 37 -20.24 -35.84 31.20
C VAL A 37 -19.93 -34.36 31.41
N PRO A 38 -18.83 -34.00 32.10
CA PRO A 38 -18.48 -32.60 32.33
C PRO A 38 -18.30 -31.88 30.98
N SER A 39 -19.11 -30.85 30.74
CA SER A 39 -19.00 -29.98 29.57
C SER A 39 -18.05 -28.82 29.86
N PHE A 40 -17.16 -28.51 28.92
CA PHE A 40 -16.37 -27.28 28.96
C PHE A 40 -17.30 -26.07 28.84
N ASP A 41 -17.21 -25.12 29.75
CA ASP A 41 -17.86 -23.82 29.65
C ASP A 41 -16.83 -22.80 29.12
N PRO A 42 -16.98 -22.31 27.89
CA PRO A 42 -16.04 -21.36 27.30
C PRO A 42 -16.12 -19.96 27.92
N ASP A 43 -17.26 -19.58 28.51
CA ASP A 43 -17.46 -18.26 29.11
C ASP A 43 -16.86 -18.18 30.53
N HIS A 44 -16.80 -19.32 31.21
CA HIS A 44 -16.16 -19.48 32.53
C HIS A 44 -15.21 -20.67 32.59
N PRO A 45 -14.04 -20.59 31.91
CA PRO A 45 -13.01 -21.60 32.06
C PRO A 45 -12.52 -21.59 33.52
N ARG A 46 -12.54 -22.76 34.17
CA ARG A 46 -11.93 -22.95 35.50
C ARG A 46 -10.40 -22.91 35.37
N LEU A 47 -9.85 -21.73 35.13
CA LEU A 47 -8.42 -21.51 35.01
C LEU A 47 -7.77 -21.82 36.37
N GLU A 48 -6.77 -22.69 36.35
CA GLU A 48 -5.91 -22.89 37.52
C GLU A 48 -5.14 -21.58 37.79
N PRO A 49 -4.92 -21.21 39.06
CA PRO A 49 -4.11 -20.03 39.37
C PRO A 49 -2.70 -20.21 38.80
N ASP A 50 -2.16 -19.14 38.21
CA ASP A 50 -0.81 -19.15 37.65
C ASP A 50 0.22 -19.46 38.73
N ASP A 51 1.24 -20.24 38.36
CA ASP A 51 2.40 -20.46 39.19
C ASP A 51 3.12 -19.11 39.40
N PRO A 52 3.35 -18.64 40.64
CA PRO A 52 3.95 -17.32 40.91
C PRO A 52 5.26 -17.09 40.14
N ASP A 53 6.05 -18.14 39.95
CA ASP A 53 7.33 -18.09 39.24
C ASP A 53 7.14 -17.83 37.73
N SER A 54 6.16 -18.48 37.12
CA SER A 54 5.84 -18.28 35.69
C SER A 54 5.23 -16.91 35.43
N SER A 55 4.43 -16.40 36.37
CA SER A 55 3.88 -15.04 36.30
C SER A 55 4.97 -13.97 36.37
N SER A 56 5.94 -14.12 37.28
CA SER A 56 7.09 -13.23 37.41
C SER A 56 7.96 -13.23 36.14
N LEU A 57 8.26 -14.40 35.58
CA LEU A 57 9.01 -14.53 34.33
C LEU A 57 8.29 -13.91 33.14
N ASN A 58 6.97 -14.07 33.05
CA ASN A 58 6.16 -13.47 31.99
C ASN A 58 6.13 -11.94 32.07
N ALA A 59 6.07 -11.37 33.27
CA ALA A 59 6.18 -9.92 33.45
C ALA A 59 7.54 -9.38 32.99
N GLN A 60 8.64 -10.09 33.31
CA GLN A 60 9.98 -9.69 32.86
C GLN A 60 10.15 -9.81 31.33
N LEU A 61 9.59 -10.86 30.73
CA LEU A 61 9.61 -11.07 29.28
C LEU A 61 8.87 -9.95 28.53
N ASP A 62 7.71 -9.53 29.03
CA ASP A 62 6.90 -8.44 28.46
C ASP A 62 7.70 -7.12 28.46
N VAL A 63 8.37 -6.79 29.56
CA VAL A 63 9.23 -5.60 29.65
C VAL A 63 10.40 -5.68 28.65
N LEU A 64 11.11 -6.81 28.58
CA LEU A 64 12.26 -6.95 27.67
C LEU A 64 11.87 -6.83 26.19
N THR A 65 10.74 -7.43 25.80
CA THR A 65 10.24 -7.34 24.42
C THR A 65 9.69 -5.96 24.08
N THR A 66 9.24 -5.20 25.08
CA THR A 66 8.86 -3.78 24.91
C THR A 66 10.08 -2.90 24.69
N VAL A 67 11.17 -3.14 25.44
CA VAL A 67 12.43 -2.38 25.34
C VAL A 67 13.19 -2.72 24.06
N PHE A 68 13.15 -3.98 23.62
CA PHE A 68 13.87 -4.48 22.44
C PHE A 68 12.90 -5.13 21.43
N PRO A 69 12.12 -4.34 20.67
CA PRO A 69 11.09 -4.85 19.77
C PRO A 69 11.64 -5.65 18.58
N ASP A 70 12.90 -5.45 18.21
CA ASP A 70 13.55 -6.08 17.05
C ASP A 70 14.04 -7.51 17.30
N VAL A 71 14.01 -7.98 18.56
CA VAL A 71 14.56 -9.28 18.97
C VAL A 71 13.45 -10.31 19.18
N GLN A 72 13.69 -11.55 18.77
CA GLN A 72 12.76 -12.66 18.98
C GLN A 72 12.60 -13.03 20.46
N PRO A 73 11.37 -13.20 20.99
CA PRO A 73 11.10 -13.55 22.40
C PRO A 73 11.77 -14.84 22.88
N GLU A 74 12.04 -15.78 21.97
CA GLU A 74 12.77 -17.03 22.20
C GLU A 74 14.12 -16.75 22.88
N VAL A 75 14.83 -15.71 22.43
CA VAL A 75 16.15 -15.32 22.95
C VAL A 75 16.03 -14.91 24.40
N PHE A 76 15.03 -14.10 24.73
CA PHE A 76 14.79 -13.67 26.11
C PHE A 76 14.36 -14.82 27.01
N ARG A 77 13.57 -15.79 26.51
CA ARG A 77 13.22 -17.00 27.26
C ARG A 77 14.43 -17.87 27.58
N GLU A 78 15.35 -18.05 26.62
CA GLU A 78 16.63 -18.75 26.85
C GLU A 78 17.46 -18.03 27.92
N MET A 79 17.59 -16.70 27.81
CA MET A 79 18.39 -15.89 28.71
C MET A 79 17.80 -15.89 30.13
N LEU A 80 16.50 -15.65 30.29
CA LEU A 80 15.82 -15.63 31.59
C LEU A 80 15.90 -16.97 32.33
N ASN A 81 15.95 -18.10 31.60
CA ASN A 81 16.19 -19.42 32.19
C ASN A 81 17.66 -19.68 32.54
N SER A 82 18.61 -19.00 31.90
CA SER A 82 20.05 -19.21 32.08
C SER A 82 20.66 -18.41 33.24
N PHE A 83 20.06 -17.27 33.61
CA PHE A 83 20.56 -16.38 34.65
C PHE A 83 19.90 -16.64 36.02
N SER A 84 20.66 -16.41 37.09
CA SER A 84 20.20 -16.55 38.48
C SER A 84 19.01 -15.64 38.79
N GLU A 85 18.21 -16.02 39.79
CA GLU A 85 16.91 -15.37 40.08
C GLU A 85 17.04 -13.90 40.51
N GLU A 86 18.18 -13.54 41.10
CA GLU A 86 18.47 -12.18 41.54
C GLU A 86 18.82 -11.29 40.32
N SER A 87 18.01 -10.25 40.09
CA SER A 87 18.22 -9.23 39.06
C SER A 87 18.26 -9.75 37.61
N ARG A 88 17.41 -10.73 37.28
CA ARG A 88 17.32 -11.35 35.95
C ARG A 88 17.17 -10.31 34.82
N ILE A 89 16.30 -9.31 35.00
CA ILE A 89 16.00 -8.34 33.95
C ILE A 89 17.16 -7.38 33.71
N GLU A 90 17.85 -6.93 34.76
CA GLU A 90 18.99 -6.02 34.68
C GLU A 90 20.18 -6.71 34.00
N VAL A 91 20.47 -7.96 34.37
CA VAL A 91 21.56 -8.76 33.79
C VAL A 91 21.29 -9.05 32.31
N VAL A 92 20.06 -9.41 31.95
CA VAL A 92 19.68 -9.64 30.54
C VAL A 92 19.78 -8.36 29.72
N THR A 93 19.31 -7.23 30.27
CA THR A 93 19.38 -5.92 29.61
C THR A 93 20.83 -5.49 29.40
N GLU A 94 21.68 -5.63 30.41
CA GLU A 94 23.11 -5.33 30.30
C GLU A 94 23.82 -6.24 29.27
N ALA A 95 23.49 -7.53 29.25
CA ALA A 95 24.03 -8.47 28.28
C ALA A 95 23.62 -8.12 26.84
N MET A 96 22.38 -7.66 26.62
CA MET A 96 21.89 -7.20 25.31
C MET A 96 22.57 -5.90 24.86
N LEU A 97 22.78 -4.95 25.78
CA LEU A 97 23.43 -3.69 25.45
C LEU A 97 24.93 -3.86 25.16
N ARG A 98 25.61 -4.79 25.84
CA ARG A 98 27.05 -5.02 25.67
C ARG A 98 27.38 -5.93 24.48
N GLN A 99 26.61 -6.99 24.24
CA GLN A 99 26.93 -8.02 23.23
C GLN A 99 25.66 -8.53 22.52
N PRO A 100 24.96 -7.70 21.73
CA PRO A 100 23.71 -8.11 21.08
C PRO A 100 23.92 -9.28 20.10
N ASP A 101 24.98 -9.26 19.29
CA ASP A 101 25.22 -10.26 18.24
C ASP A 101 25.45 -11.67 18.77
N ARG A 102 26.04 -11.80 19.98
CA ARG A 102 26.38 -13.10 20.60
C ARG A 102 25.14 -13.92 20.93
N TRP A 103 24.07 -13.25 21.34
CA TRP A 103 22.85 -13.86 21.84
C TRP A 103 21.74 -13.89 20.79
N VAL A 104 21.63 -12.84 19.98
CA VAL A 104 20.59 -12.76 18.94
C VAL A 104 20.88 -13.72 17.79
N ARG A 105 22.16 -13.89 17.36
CA ARG A 105 22.57 -14.86 16.32
C ARG A 105 21.67 -14.87 15.07
N GLY A 106 21.20 -13.70 14.63
CA GLY A 106 20.32 -13.55 13.47
C GLY A 106 18.82 -13.76 13.74
N ARG A 107 18.41 -14.00 14.99
CA ARG A 107 17.01 -14.16 15.42
C ARG A 107 16.35 -12.80 15.66
N HIS A 108 16.26 -12.00 14.61
CA HIS A 108 15.53 -10.73 14.62
C HIS A 108 14.07 -10.94 14.20
N ARG A 109 13.16 -10.09 14.68
CA ARG A 109 11.79 -10.01 14.16
C ARG A 109 11.83 -9.36 12.77
N ALA A 110 11.07 -9.91 11.82
CA ALA A 110 10.96 -9.32 10.49
C ALA A 110 10.18 -8.01 10.58
N SER A 111 10.64 -6.96 9.88
CA SER A 111 9.91 -5.69 9.82
C SER A 111 8.59 -5.89 9.08
N PRO A 112 7.47 -5.26 9.51
CA PRO A 112 6.15 -5.39 8.87
C PRO A 112 6.12 -5.04 7.37
N LEU A 113 7.16 -4.37 6.85
CA LEU A 113 7.29 -3.99 5.45
C LEU A 113 7.86 -5.12 4.57
N ASP A 114 8.67 -6.03 5.10
CA ASP A 114 9.29 -7.13 4.34
C ASP A 114 8.32 -8.29 4.06
N GLN A 115 7.21 -8.36 4.80
CA GLN A 115 6.23 -9.44 4.69
C GLN A 115 5.29 -9.24 3.49
N LYS A 116 5.13 -8.00 3.02
CA LYS A 116 4.20 -7.66 1.93
C LYS A 116 4.67 -8.09 0.54
N ASP A 117 5.97 -8.29 0.36
CA ASP A 117 6.55 -8.74 -0.92
C ASP A 117 6.52 -10.28 -1.07
N ARG A 118 6.07 -11.03 -0.05
CA ARG A 118 5.99 -12.51 -0.08
C ARG A 118 4.56 -13.06 -0.22
N ASP A 119 3.53 -12.33 0.22
CA ASP A 119 2.17 -12.86 0.34
C ASP A 119 1.22 -12.39 -0.78
N ALA A 120 1.53 -12.71 -2.04
CA ALA A 120 0.61 -12.54 -3.17
C ALA A 120 -0.14 -13.84 -3.55
N THR A 121 0.12 -14.95 -2.88
CA THR A 121 -0.56 -16.23 -3.10
C THR A 121 -0.75 -16.95 -1.77
N ASP A 122 -1.90 -16.71 -1.14
CA ASP A 122 -2.67 -17.57 -0.23
C ASP A 122 -3.36 -16.75 0.86
N ASN A 123 -4.64 -17.04 1.09
CA ASN A 123 -5.48 -16.39 2.11
C ASN A 123 -4.79 -16.41 3.49
N PRO A 124 -4.47 -15.25 4.10
CA PRO A 124 -3.86 -15.24 5.41
C PRO A 124 -4.91 -15.58 6.48
N PRO A 125 -4.55 -16.34 7.53
CA PRO A 125 -5.36 -16.38 8.74
C PRO A 125 -5.38 -14.99 9.36
N LEU A 126 -6.55 -14.55 9.83
CA LEU A 126 -6.82 -13.24 10.43
C LEU A 126 -5.85 -12.88 11.57
N LEU A 127 -4.67 -12.34 11.26
CA LEU A 127 -3.85 -11.63 12.22
C LEU A 127 -4.37 -10.19 12.26
N ARG A 128 -5.22 -9.94 13.28
CA ARG A 128 -5.74 -8.61 13.61
C ARG A 128 -4.60 -7.60 13.63
N TYR A 129 -4.83 -6.48 12.95
CA TYR A 129 -4.07 -5.25 13.06
C TYR A 129 -4.01 -4.86 14.55
N ILE A 130 -2.87 -5.09 15.20
CA ILE A 130 -2.67 -4.68 16.59
C ILE A 130 -2.53 -3.15 16.56
N SER A 131 -3.61 -2.47 16.94
CA SER A 131 -3.53 -1.08 17.38
C SER A 131 -2.57 -1.03 18.58
N ASP A 132 -1.73 0.01 18.65
CA ASP A 132 -0.75 0.32 19.72
C ASP A 132 -1.23 0.19 21.18
N LYS A 133 -2.50 -0.14 21.42
CA LYS A 133 -3.11 -0.33 22.74
C LYS A 133 -3.03 -1.75 23.30
N ASP A 134 -2.69 -2.76 22.49
CA ASP A 134 -2.52 -4.16 22.94
C ASP A 134 -1.08 -4.66 22.77
N ALA A 135 -0.10 -3.89 23.26
CA ALA A 135 1.33 -4.24 23.27
C ALA A 135 1.71 -5.38 24.24
N ARG A 136 0.79 -6.31 24.52
CA ARG A 136 1.05 -7.48 25.38
C ARG A 136 1.48 -8.66 24.51
N LEU A 137 2.53 -9.36 24.93
CA LEU A 137 2.97 -10.57 24.23
C LEU A 137 1.83 -11.60 24.08
N PRO A 138 1.68 -12.24 22.90
CA PRO A 138 0.75 -13.35 22.69
C PRO A 138 0.95 -14.44 23.74
N VAL A 139 -0.13 -15.13 24.12
CA VAL A 139 -0.08 -16.18 25.17
C VAL A 139 0.85 -17.32 24.73
N GLU A 140 1.00 -17.54 23.43
CA GLU A 140 1.90 -18.49 22.79
C GLU A 140 3.38 -18.21 22.99
N GLU A 141 3.76 -16.95 23.12
CA GLU A 141 5.15 -16.52 23.29
C GLU A 141 5.57 -16.48 24.77
N ARG A 142 4.62 -16.60 25.70
CA ARG A 142 4.83 -16.58 27.15
C ARG A 142 5.37 -17.90 27.69
N PHE A 143 5.96 -17.87 28.87
CA PHE A 143 6.24 -19.06 29.68
C PHE A 143 4.94 -19.78 30.02
N ARG A 144 4.87 -21.07 29.68
CA ARG A 144 3.71 -21.94 29.91
C ARG A 144 3.79 -22.66 31.25
N ASN A 145 2.64 -22.85 31.89
CA ASN A 145 2.50 -23.60 33.13
C ASN A 145 2.92 -25.08 32.94
N GLU A 146 3.48 -25.70 33.98
CA GLU A 146 3.92 -27.10 33.91
C GLU A 146 2.74 -28.07 33.72
N SER A 147 1.57 -27.79 34.31
CA SER A 147 0.35 -28.59 34.10
C SER A 147 -0.09 -28.58 32.63
N TYR A 148 0.06 -27.44 31.95
CA TYR A 148 -0.18 -27.31 30.51
C TYR A 148 0.83 -28.13 29.69
N LYS A 149 2.14 -27.98 29.95
CA LYS A 149 3.19 -28.72 29.22
C LYS A 149 3.00 -30.23 29.32
N LEU A 150 2.60 -30.73 30.49
CA LEU A 150 2.30 -32.15 30.70
C LEU A 150 1.05 -32.60 29.94
N ALA A 151 -0.02 -31.81 29.98
CA ALA A 151 -1.26 -32.11 29.25
C ALA A 151 -1.05 -32.14 27.73
N VAL A 152 -0.26 -31.21 27.18
CA VAL A 152 0.09 -31.17 25.75
C VAL A 152 0.89 -32.40 25.33
N LYS A 153 1.92 -32.77 26.12
CA LYS A 153 2.71 -33.99 25.87
C LYS A 153 1.82 -35.22 25.81
N GLU A 154 0.94 -35.38 26.78
CA GLU A 154 0.03 -36.53 26.84
C GLU A 154 -0.93 -36.54 25.64
N ALA A 155 -1.53 -35.40 25.30
CA ALA A 155 -2.43 -35.28 24.15
C ALA A 155 -1.74 -35.66 22.83
N LEU A 156 -0.52 -35.16 22.59
CA LEU A 156 0.24 -35.45 21.37
C LEU A 156 0.80 -36.87 21.34
N TYR A 157 1.18 -37.45 22.49
CA TYR A 157 1.54 -38.87 22.56
C TYR A 157 0.36 -39.77 22.24
N GLN A 158 -0.85 -39.38 22.63
CA GLN A 158 -2.07 -40.10 22.31
C GLN A 158 -2.48 -39.97 20.83
N GLU A 159 -2.32 -38.79 20.23
CA GLU A 159 -2.61 -38.55 18.80
C GLU A 159 -1.56 -39.19 17.88
N PHE A 160 -0.26 -39.03 18.19
CA PHE A 160 0.86 -39.43 17.35
C PHE A 160 1.61 -40.67 17.88
N LYS A 161 0.89 -41.72 18.26
CA LYS A 161 1.46 -42.98 18.80
C LYS A 161 2.49 -43.67 17.91
N GLY A 162 2.59 -43.32 16.62
CA GLY A 162 3.58 -43.87 15.70
C GLY A 162 4.84 -43.01 15.50
N LEU A 163 4.94 -41.84 16.11
CA LEU A 163 6.18 -41.06 16.18
C LEU A 163 6.94 -41.37 17.47
N SER A 164 8.28 -41.25 17.42
CA SER A 164 9.07 -41.42 18.63
C SER A 164 8.79 -40.27 19.62
N HIS A 165 8.76 -40.58 20.92
CA HIS A 165 8.57 -39.57 21.96
C HIS A 165 9.66 -38.49 21.93
N SER A 166 10.88 -38.83 21.46
CA SER A 166 11.98 -37.89 21.28
C SER A 166 11.71 -36.86 20.19
N THR A 167 11.14 -37.31 19.05
CA THR A 167 10.75 -36.44 17.94
C THR A 167 9.66 -35.46 18.37
N ILE A 168 8.64 -35.94 19.10
CA ILE A 168 7.56 -35.10 19.61
C ILE A 168 8.09 -34.06 20.60
N ARG A 169 9.03 -34.44 21.48
CA ARG A 169 9.67 -33.50 22.42
C ARG A 169 10.52 -32.43 21.73
N ALA A 170 11.20 -32.78 20.64
CA ALA A 170 11.99 -31.82 19.85
C ALA A 170 11.08 -30.75 19.23
N VAL A 171 10.00 -31.16 18.56
CA VAL A 171 9.02 -30.23 17.96
C VAL A 171 8.35 -29.37 19.02
N LEU A 172 7.99 -29.94 20.17
CA LEU A 172 7.43 -29.17 21.28
C LEU A 172 8.39 -28.12 21.84
N ALA A 173 9.70 -28.40 21.86
CA ALA A 173 10.69 -27.42 22.33
C ALA A 173 10.81 -26.23 21.36
N GLU A 174 10.74 -26.49 20.05
CA GLU A 174 10.76 -25.46 19.01
C GLU A 174 9.51 -24.56 19.07
N CYS A 175 8.33 -25.15 19.32
CA CYS A 175 7.05 -24.42 19.35
C CYS A 175 6.61 -23.94 20.74
N ASN A 176 7.53 -23.77 21.70
CA ASN A 176 7.21 -23.35 23.09
C ASN A 176 6.08 -24.17 23.76
N TYR A 177 6.03 -25.48 23.52
CA TYR A 177 4.99 -26.40 23.97
C TYR A 177 3.56 -26.06 23.50
N SER A 178 3.37 -25.18 22.52
CA SER A 178 2.06 -24.90 21.94
C SER A 178 1.55 -26.12 21.17
N TYR A 179 0.35 -26.59 21.53
CA TYR A 179 -0.29 -27.71 20.84
C TYR A 179 -0.62 -27.34 19.39
N THR A 180 -1.21 -26.16 19.20
CA THR A 180 -1.70 -25.65 17.91
C THR A 180 -0.57 -25.45 16.90
N GLN A 181 0.59 -24.95 17.33
CA GLN A 181 1.77 -24.77 16.48
C GLN A 181 2.52 -26.08 16.20
N ALA A 182 2.58 -26.99 17.17
CA ALA A 182 3.32 -28.25 17.02
C ALA A 182 2.60 -29.27 16.12
N ARG A 183 1.26 -29.30 16.15
CA ARG A 183 0.44 -30.31 15.46
C ARG A 183 0.65 -30.35 13.93
N PRO A 184 0.67 -29.23 13.18
CA PRO A 184 0.93 -29.24 11.73
C PRO A 184 2.29 -29.84 11.36
N THR A 185 3.34 -29.51 12.12
CA THR A 185 4.69 -30.05 11.92
C THR A 185 4.73 -31.55 12.16
N LEU A 186 4.06 -32.03 13.22
CA LEU A 186 3.94 -33.46 13.51
C LEU A 186 3.13 -34.20 12.43
N LEU A 187 2.04 -33.62 11.94
CA LEU A 187 1.29 -34.17 10.80
C LEU A 187 2.16 -34.28 9.55
N ALA A 188 2.93 -33.24 9.22
CA ALA A 188 3.84 -33.25 8.07
C ALA A 188 4.95 -34.30 8.20
N LEU A 189 5.45 -34.54 9.42
CA LEU A 189 6.42 -35.60 9.70
C LEU A 189 5.81 -37.00 9.54
N VAL A 190 4.55 -37.19 9.94
CA VAL A 190 3.82 -38.46 9.76
C VAL A 190 3.58 -38.75 8.28
N THR A 191 3.14 -37.75 7.49
CA THR A 191 2.86 -37.95 6.06
C THR A 191 4.11 -38.22 5.22
N LYS A 192 5.26 -37.64 5.58
CA LYS A 192 6.54 -37.85 4.88
C LYS A 192 7.24 -39.17 5.26
N SER A 193 6.90 -39.76 6.40
CA SER A 193 7.58 -40.96 6.91
C SER A 193 6.97 -42.25 6.35
N TRP A 194 7.59 -42.84 5.33
CA TRP A 194 7.19 -44.15 4.74
C TRP A 194 7.01 -45.27 5.77
N ARG A 195 7.73 -45.20 6.90
CA ARG A 195 7.66 -46.13 8.03
C ARG A 195 6.26 -46.23 8.65
N PHE A 196 5.44 -45.19 8.56
CA PHE A 196 4.09 -45.16 9.15
C PHE A 196 3.07 -45.99 8.35
N SER A 197 3.26 -46.08 7.03
CA SER A 197 2.42 -46.87 6.12
C SER A 197 2.53 -48.38 6.39
N VAL A 198 3.70 -48.82 6.88
CA VAL A 198 3.96 -50.22 7.23
C VAL A 198 3.38 -50.56 8.61
N THR A 199 3.55 -49.69 9.61
CA THR A 199 3.02 -49.93 10.96
C THR A 199 1.49 -49.83 11.07
N SER A 200 0.85 -48.98 10.26
CA SER A 200 -0.63 -48.88 10.20
C SER A 200 -1.26 -50.12 9.59
N PHE A 201 -0.58 -50.75 8.62
CA PHE A 201 -0.99 -52.03 8.01
C PHE A 201 -1.02 -53.18 9.03
N PHE A 202 0.01 -53.29 9.88
CA PHE A 202 0.07 -54.33 10.92
C PHE A 202 -0.83 -54.05 12.13
N THR A 203 -1.12 -52.79 12.46
CA THR A 203 -1.93 -52.43 13.64
C THR A 203 -3.40 -52.12 13.35
N ARG A 204 -3.84 -52.14 12.08
CA ARG A 204 -5.20 -51.77 11.61
C ARG A 204 -5.70 -50.43 12.16
N ARG A 205 -4.79 -49.50 12.47
CA ARG A 205 -5.15 -48.17 13.02
C ARG A 205 -5.21 -47.13 11.91
N LYS A 206 -6.22 -46.26 11.96
CA LYS A 206 -6.34 -45.11 11.06
C LYS A 206 -5.22 -44.10 11.35
N PRO A 207 -4.52 -43.58 10.33
CA PRO A 207 -3.52 -42.53 10.53
C PRO A 207 -4.20 -41.25 11.04
N PRO A 208 -3.51 -40.43 11.85
CA PRO A 208 -4.04 -39.13 12.27
C PRO A 208 -4.26 -38.26 11.01
N SER A 209 -5.45 -37.67 10.91
CA SER A 209 -5.87 -36.85 9.77
C SER A 209 -5.92 -35.38 10.16
N ALA A 210 -5.77 -34.50 9.18
CA ALA A 210 -5.99 -33.07 9.38
C ALA A 210 -7.44 -32.77 9.78
N GLN A 211 -8.41 -33.57 9.28
CA GLN A 211 -9.85 -33.36 9.47
C GLN A 211 -10.43 -34.09 10.70
N ASP A 212 -9.83 -35.22 11.11
CA ASP A 212 -10.31 -36.01 12.25
C ASP A 212 -9.42 -35.77 13.47
N HIS A 213 -9.98 -35.16 14.52
CA HIS A 213 -9.27 -34.88 15.76
C HIS A 213 -9.70 -35.83 16.88
N PRO A 214 -8.79 -36.56 17.56
CA PRO A 214 -9.15 -37.54 18.59
C PRO A 214 -9.83 -36.91 19.81
N LEU A 215 -9.58 -35.63 20.08
CA LEU A 215 -10.21 -34.88 21.18
C LEU A 215 -11.55 -34.21 20.81
N VAL A 216 -12.08 -34.42 19.60
CA VAL A 216 -13.40 -33.91 19.19
C VAL A 216 -14.39 -35.06 19.13
N ALA A 217 -15.42 -34.99 19.98
CA ALA A 217 -16.51 -35.95 20.02
C ALA A 217 -17.77 -35.33 19.39
N TRP A 218 -18.37 -36.02 18.42
CA TRP A 218 -19.61 -35.58 17.78
C TRP A 218 -20.81 -36.14 18.53
N GLN A 219 -21.59 -35.27 19.17
CA GLN A 219 -22.82 -35.69 19.85
C GLN A 219 -23.98 -35.71 18.86
N LYS A 220 -24.71 -36.83 18.84
CA LYS A 220 -25.97 -36.90 18.09
C LYS A 220 -26.99 -35.96 18.73
N PRO A 221 -27.72 -35.17 17.92
CA PRO A 221 -28.79 -34.30 18.42
C PRO A 221 -29.85 -35.13 19.14
N ASP A 222 -30.51 -34.53 20.14
CA ASP A 222 -31.63 -35.17 20.83
C ASP A 222 -32.75 -35.47 19.82
N PRO A 223 -33.25 -36.71 19.75
CA PRO A 223 -34.27 -37.13 18.80
C PRO A 223 -35.56 -36.29 18.83
N ARG A 224 -35.82 -35.53 19.90
CA ARG A 224 -36.99 -34.64 19.99
C ARG A 224 -36.82 -33.30 19.29
N THR A 225 -35.60 -32.80 19.21
CA THR A 225 -35.29 -31.43 18.70
C THR A 225 -34.74 -31.42 17.28
N GLY A 226 -34.44 -32.58 16.68
CA GLY A 226 -34.03 -32.69 15.28
C GLY A 226 -32.98 -31.66 14.87
N GLY A 227 -31.70 -31.89 15.18
CA GLY A 227 -30.63 -30.92 14.94
C GLY A 227 -29.50 -31.45 14.05
N ALA A 228 -28.48 -30.62 13.84
CA ALA A 228 -27.19 -31.07 13.29
C ALA A 228 -26.32 -31.72 14.38
N LEU A 229 -25.26 -32.44 13.98
CA LEU A 229 -24.26 -32.98 14.90
C LEU A 229 -23.49 -31.84 15.59
N VAL A 230 -23.44 -31.85 16.93
CA VAL A 230 -22.75 -30.82 17.72
C VAL A 230 -21.36 -31.34 18.12
N PRO A 231 -20.27 -30.66 17.73
CA PRO A 231 -18.92 -31.01 18.17
C PRO A 231 -18.73 -30.62 19.64
N ARG A 232 -18.15 -31.52 20.44
CA ARG A 232 -17.77 -31.29 21.84
C ARG A 232 -16.32 -31.68 22.09
N LEU A 233 -15.67 -30.95 23.00
CA LEU A 233 -14.28 -31.19 23.37
C LEU A 233 -14.21 -32.31 24.42
N MET A 234 -13.30 -33.26 24.19
CA MET A 234 -12.86 -34.17 25.24
C MET A 234 -11.89 -33.43 26.16
N LEU A 235 -12.32 -33.20 27.40
CA LEU A 235 -11.55 -32.44 28.38
C LEU A 235 -10.20 -33.10 28.69
N THR A 236 -9.14 -32.30 28.60
CA THR A 236 -7.81 -32.60 29.13
C THR A 236 -7.69 -32.16 30.58
N LYS A 237 -6.58 -32.52 31.22
CA LYS A 237 -6.29 -32.17 32.62
C LYS A 237 -5.93 -30.69 32.83
N SER A 238 -5.64 -29.93 31.77
CA SER A 238 -5.30 -28.50 31.87
C SER A 238 -6.44 -27.64 31.31
N ALA A 239 -6.90 -26.66 32.08
CA ALA A 239 -7.95 -25.73 31.66
C ALA A 239 -7.48 -24.78 30.54
N GLU A 240 -6.21 -24.36 30.59
CA GLU A 240 -5.58 -23.53 29.54
C GLU A 240 -5.57 -24.27 28.19
N LEU A 241 -5.17 -25.55 28.19
CA LEU A 241 -5.18 -26.37 26.98
C LEU A 241 -6.61 -26.62 26.48
N ASN A 242 -7.57 -26.84 27.37
CA ASN A 242 -8.97 -27.02 26.98
C ASN A 242 -9.52 -25.77 26.28
N LYS A 243 -9.16 -24.58 26.76
CA LYS A 243 -9.52 -23.32 26.11
C LYS A 243 -8.87 -23.20 24.72
N GLU A 244 -7.57 -23.42 24.62
CA GLU A 244 -6.84 -23.39 23.33
C GLU A 244 -7.46 -24.36 22.31
N LEU A 245 -7.75 -25.61 22.72
CA LEU A 245 -8.36 -26.61 21.86
C LEU A 245 -9.80 -26.25 21.46
N TYR A 246 -10.58 -25.65 22.37
CA TYR A 246 -11.92 -25.18 22.06
C TYR A 246 -11.89 -24.06 21.02
N ASP A 247 -11.07 -23.03 21.25
CA ASP A 247 -10.94 -21.85 20.40
C ASP A 247 -10.42 -22.22 19.00
N THR A 248 -9.55 -23.23 18.90
CA THR A 248 -8.95 -23.64 17.61
C THR A 248 -9.72 -24.72 16.86
N LEU A 249 -10.34 -25.68 17.55
CA LEU A 249 -10.99 -26.82 16.90
C LEU A 249 -12.51 -26.70 16.85
N ILE A 250 -13.15 -26.17 17.90
CA ILE A 250 -14.61 -26.21 18.05
C ILE A 250 -15.24 -24.89 17.64
N ALA A 251 -14.74 -23.76 18.15
CA ALA A 251 -15.32 -22.46 17.86
C ALA A 251 -15.43 -22.18 16.34
N PRO A 252 -14.40 -22.46 15.50
CA PRO A 252 -14.50 -22.24 14.06
C PRO A 252 -15.54 -23.16 13.38
N LEU A 253 -15.68 -24.40 13.86
CA LEU A 253 -16.70 -25.33 13.36
C LEU A 253 -18.11 -24.86 13.71
N LEU A 254 -18.32 -24.36 14.93
CA LEU A 254 -19.61 -23.83 15.37
C LEU A 254 -19.98 -22.56 14.61
N VAL A 255 -19.02 -21.64 14.41
CA VAL A 255 -19.22 -20.44 13.60
C VAL A 255 -19.61 -20.83 12.17
N LYS A 256 -18.87 -21.75 11.54
CA LYS A 256 -19.18 -22.23 10.20
C LYS A 256 -20.56 -22.89 10.12
N GLN A 257 -20.91 -23.75 11.07
CA GLN A 257 -22.25 -24.37 11.13
C GLN A 257 -23.36 -23.33 11.30
N ASN A 258 -23.11 -22.27 12.08
CA ASN A 258 -24.07 -21.19 12.29
C ASN A 258 -24.23 -20.34 11.02
N GLU A 259 -23.14 -20.00 10.34
CA GLU A 259 -23.16 -19.31 9.04
C GLU A 259 -23.92 -20.12 7.99
N GLU A 260 -23.63 -21.42 7.86
CA GLU A 260 -24.35 -22.33 6.95
C GLU A 260 -25.85 -22.37 7.27
N ARG A 261 -26.20 -22.42 8.56
CA ARG A 261 -27.60 -22.39 9.01
C ARG A 261 -28.26 -21.06 8.67
N MET A 262 -27.63 -19.92 8.95
CA MET A 262 -28.17 -18.61 8.62
C MET A 262 -28.41 -18.44 7.12
N VAL A 263 -27.53 -18.99 6.27
CA VAL A 263 -27.71 -18.98 4.80
C VAL A 263 -28.91 -19.85 4.39
N GLN A 264 -29.06 -21.04 4.98
CA GLN A 264 -30.20 -21.93 4.71
C GLN A 264 -31.52 -21.32 5.20
N ASP A 265 -31.56 -20.80 6.43
CA ASP A 265 -32.72 -20.16 7.02
C ASP A 265 -33.14 -18.94 6.20
N ARG A 266 -32.18 -18.14 5.73
CA ARG A 266 -32.44 -17.00 4.84
C ARG A 266 -33.01 -17.43 3.50
N ALA A 267 -32.41 -18.42 2.84
CA ALA A 267 -32.90 -18.92 1.55
C ALA A 267 -34.32 -19.49 1.67
N LEU A 268 -34.61 -20.20 2.77
CA LEU A 268 -35.95 -20.69 3.06
C LEU A 268 -36.94 -19.54 3.31
N ALA A 269 -36.53 -18.51 4.07
CA ALA A 269 -37.36 -17.33 4.31
C ALA A 269 -37.68 -16.56 3.01
N GLU A 270 -36.70 -16.44 2.09
CA GLU A 270 -36.89 -15.85 0.77
C GLU A 270 -37.88 -16.68 -0.07
N GLN A 271 -37.75 -18.01 -0.08
CA GLN A 271 -38.68 -18.91 -0.78
C GLN A 271 -40.11 -18.80 -0.24
N LEU A 272 -40.28 -18.85 1.09
CA LEU A 272 -41.60 -18.72 1.71
C LEU A 272 -42.23 -17.35 1.40
N ASN A 273 -41.45 -16.28 1.44
CA ASN A 273 -41.92 -14.95 1.09
C ASN A 273 -42.37 -14.84 -0.38
N GLU A 274 -41.64 -15.47 -1.31
CA GLU A 274 -42.05 -15.55 -2.72
C GLU A 274 -43.33 -16.36 -2.91
N GLU A 275 -43.45 -17.53 -2.28
CA GLU A 275 -44.63 -18.40 -2.35
C GLU A 275 -45.88 -17.72 -1.74
N GLU A 276 -45.74 -17.07 -0.60
CA GLU A 276 -46.83 -16.32 0.05
C GLU A 276 -47.28 -15.12 -0.79
N ALA A 277 -46.33 -14.37 -1.37
CA ALA A 277 -46.63 -13.24 -2.25
C ALA A 277 -47.32 -13.68 -3.55
N GLU A 278 -46.89 -14.80 -4.14
CA GLU A 278 -47.54 -15.39 -5.31
C GLU A 278 -48.97 -15.86 -4.99
N ALA A 279 -49.17 -16.55 -3.87
CA ALA A 279 -50.49 -17.01 -3.43
C ALA A 279 -51.45 -15.85 -3.12
N ALA A 280 -50.94 -14.72 -2.61
CA ALA A 280 -51.71 -13.51 -2.36
C ALA A 280 -51.95 -12.67 -3.63
N GLY A 281 -51.25 -12.95 -4.73
CA GLY A 281 -51.28 -12.14 -5.95
C GLY A 281 -50.59 -10.78 -5.80
N GLU A 282 -49.67 -10.64 -4.84
CA GLU A 282 -48.93 -9.41 -4.51
C GLU A 282 -47.50 -9.42 -5.08
N MET A 283 -47.35 -9.97 -6.29
CA MET A 283 -46.10 -9.91 -7.05
C MET A 283 -46.06 -8.64 -7.90
N TYR A 284 -44.97 -7.89 -7.83
CA TYR A 284 -44.82 -6.61 -8.51
C TYR A 284 -43.80 -6.73 -9.65
N ASP A 285 -44.14 -6.18 -10.82
CA ASP A 285 -43.25 -6.17 -11.97
C ASP A 285 -42.21 -5.06 -11.85
N CYS A 286 -40.94 -5.42 -12.04
CA CYS A 286 -39.87 -4.43 -12.19
C CYS A 286 -40.00 -3.69 -13.52
N GLU A 287 -40.09 -2.37 -13.50
CA GLU A 287 -40.22 -1.55 -14.71
C GLU A 287 -38.94 -1.55 -15.58
N CYS A 288 -37.81 -2.01 -15.04
CA CYS A 288 -36.55 -2.12 -15.79
C CYS A 288 -36.40 -3.46 -16.53
N CYS A 289 -36.71 -4.59 -15.87
CA CYS A 289 -36.45 -5.92 -16.42
C CYS A 289 -37.72 -6.77 -16.62
N PHE A 290 -38.89 -6.26 -16.24
CA PHE A 290 -40.19 -6.92 -16.34
C PHE A 290 -40.23 -8.30 -15.68
N THR A 291 -39.38 -8.51 -14.66
CA THR A 291 -39.40 -9.72 -13.84
C THR A 291 -40.24 -9.43 -12.60
N PRO A 292 -41.24 -10.26 -12.30
CA PRO A 292 -42.02 -10.13 -11.08
C PRO A 292 -41.15 -10.42 -9.86
N SER A 293 -41.36 -9.68 -8.78
CA SER A 293 -40.65 -9.88 -7.51
C SER A 293 -41.56 -9.52 -6.35
N ALA A 294 -41.34 -10.14 -5.19
CA ALA A 294 -42.04 -9.78 -3.97
C ALA A 294 -41.69 -8.34 -3.53
N PHE A 295 -42.59 -7.70 -2.79
CA PHE A 295 -42.45 -6.32 -2.33
C PHE A 295 -41.11 -6.03 -1.62
N GLU A 296 -40.62 -6.96 -0.81
CA GLU A 296 -39.39 -6.80 -0.03
C GLU A 296 -38.13 -6.60 -0.89
N HIS A 297 -38.11 -7.15 -2.11
CA HIS A 297 -37.01 -7.03 -3.07
C HIS A 297 -37.20 -5.89 -4.09
N MET A 298 -38.08 -4.94 -3.79
CA MET A 298 -38.43 -3.82 -4.67
C MET A 298 -38.16 -2.48 -4.00
N SER A 299 -37.86 -1.46 -4.80
CA SER A 299 -37.78 -0.06 -4.37
C SER A 299 -38.49 0.84 -5.38
N ALA A 300 -39.08 1.92 -4.87
CA ALA A 300 -39.66 2.98 -5.68
C ALA A 300 -38.70 4.17 -5.83
N CYS A 301 -38.78 4.84 -6.97
CA CYS A 301 -38.16 6.15 -7.22
C CYS A 301 -38.90 7.27 -6.46
N ASP A 302 -38.18 8.33 -6.05
CA ASP A 302 -38.73 9.43 -5.24
C ASP A 302 -39.76 10.33 -5.93
N GLN A 303 -39.61 10.58 -7.24
CA GLN A 303 -40.48 11.50 -7.98
C GLN A 303 -41.71 10.82 -8.58
N ASN A 304 -41.47 9.80 -9.41
CA ASN A 304 -42.53 9.16 -10.19
C ASN A 304 -43.00 7.82 -9.61
N GLY A 305 -42.37 7.34 -8.53
CA GLY A 305 -42.76 6.07 -7.90
C GLY A 305 -42.46 4.82 -8.73
N HIS A 306 -41.57 4.90 -9.73
CA HIS A 306 -41.24 3.74 -10.57
C HIS A 306 -40.65 2.59 -9.76
N TRP A 307 -41.16 1.38 -9.98
CA TRP A 307 -40.78 0.18 -9.24
C TRP A 307 -39.59 -0.52 -9.87
N ILE A 308 -38.52 -0.69 -9.09
CA ILE A 308 -37.25 -1.26 -9.54
C ILE A 308 -36.81 -2.35 -8.57
N CYS A 309 -36.52 -3.55 -9.08
CA CYS A 309 -36.06 -4.67 -8.27
C CYS A 309 -34.61 -4.52 -7.81
N PHE A 310 -34.27 -5.16 -6.71
CA PHE A 310 -32.94 -5.12 -6.10
C PHE A 310 -31.86 -5.67 -7.02
N ARG A 311 -32.19 -6.60 -7.92
CA ARG A 311 -31.26 -7.10 -8.94
C ARG A 311 -30.82 -6.01 -9.92
N CYS A 312 -31.77 -5.19 -10.40
CA CYS A 312 -31.47 -4.07 -11.30
C CYS A 312 -30.66 -2.97 -10.60
N ILE A 313 -30.96 -2.71 -9.33
CA ILE A 313 -30.20 -1.75 -8.50
C ILE A 313 -28.74 -2.20 -8.36
N ARG A 314 -28.50 -3.45 -7.98
CA ARG A 314 -27.16 -4.03 -7.86
C ARG A 314 -26.39 -4.00 -9.17
N PHE A 315 -27.04 -4.42 -10.27
CA PHE A 315 -26.41 -4.39 -11.59
C PHE A 315 -26.04 -2.96 -12.01
N SER A 316 -26.93 -1.99 -11.82
CA SER A 316 -26.65 -0.59 -12.13
C SER A 316 -25.54 -0.01 -11.25
N MET A 317 -25.43 -0.44 -9.99
CA MET A 317 -24.34 -0.03 -9.11
C MET A 317 -22.99 -0.56 -9.60
N ASN A 318 -22.92 -1.84 -9.93
CA ASN A 318 -21.71 -2.48 -10.44
C ASN A 318 -21.29 -1.89 -11.79
N GLU A 319 -22.24 -1.64 -12.70
CA GLU A 319 -21.97 -0.97 -13.98
C GLU A 319 -21.52 0.49 -13.80
N ALA A 320 -22.05 1.21 -12.80
CA ALA A 320 -21.57 2.55 -12.49
C ALA A 320 -20.11 2.55 -12.00
N LEU A 321 -19.75 1.58 -11.14
CA LEU A 321 -18.43 1.51 -10.53
C LEU A 321 -17.35 0.96 -11.45
N TYR A 322 -17.64 -0.12 -12.17
CA TYR A 322 -16.66 -0.86 -12.94
C TYR A 322 -16.82 -0.68 -14.45
N GLY A 323 -17.98 -0.21 -14.90
CA GLY A 323 -18.28 0.06 -16.29
C GLY A 323 -18.23 1.55 -16.64
N GLN A 324 -18.98 1.91 -17.69
CA GLN A 324 -19.03 3.29 -18.22
C GLN A 324 -20.30 4.04 -17.77
N GLY A 325 -21.12 3.42 -16.91
CA GLY A 325 -22.42 3.92 -16.50
C GLY A 325 -22.43 5.09 -15.50
N TRP A 326 -21.28 5.51 -14.97
CA TRP A 326 -21.21 6.47 -13.84
C TRP A 326 -22.01 7.76 -14.07
N ALA A 327 -21.74 8.47 -15.17
CA ALA A 327 -22.34 9.78 -15.42
C ALA A 327 -23.87 9.74 -15.62
N ARG A 328 -24.40 8.59 -16.04
CA ARG A 328 -25.85 8.40 -16.27
C ARG A 328 -26.55 7.89 -15.02
N SER A 329 -25.96 6.90 -14.37
CA SER A 329 -26.62 6.14 -13.31
C SER A 329 -26.48 6.74 -11.92
N VAL A 330 -25.56 7.68 -11.69
CA VAL A 330 -25.24 8.18 -10.35
C VAL A 330 -25.69 9.62 -10.14
N ASN A 331 -26.32 9.87 -8.99
CA ASN A 331 -26.57 11.20 -8.46
C ASN A 331 -25.51 11.55 -7.41
N THR A 332 -24.56 12.42 -7.76
CA THR A 332 -23.46 12.82 -6.87
C THR A 332 -23.94 13.62 -5.66
N ASP A 333 -25.02 14.37 -5.81
CA ASP A 333 -25.50 15.30 -4.77
C ASP A 333 -26.19 14.56 -3.62
N ARG A 334 -26.86 13.45 -3.94
CA ARG A 334 -27.59 12.63 -2.97
C ARG A 334 -26.85 11.35 -2.56
N LEU A 335 -25.71 11.04 -3.20
CA LEU A 335 -24.98 9.80 -2.97
C LEU A 335 -25.85 8.56 -3.22
N THR A 336 -26.62 8.57 -4.33
CA THR A 336 -27.53 7.49 -4.72
C THR A 336 -27.52 7.24 -6.24
N LEU A 337 -28.28 6.23 -6.68
CA LEU A 337 -28.51 5.98 -8.09
C LEU A 337 -29.69 6.79 -8.62
N ASN A 338 -29.57 7.31 -9.83
CA ASN A 338 -30.70 7.84 -10.60
C ASN A 338 -31.69 6.72 -10.92
N CYS A 339 -32.93 7.10 -11.21
CA CYS A 339 -33.96 6.16 -11.63
C CYS A 339 -33.55 5.42 -12.91
N ILE A 340 -33.64 4.09 -12.88
CA ILE A 340 -33.21 3.20 -13.97
C ILE A 340 -34.37 2.87 -14.91
N ALA A 341 -35.62 3.11 -14.48
CA ALA A 341 -36.81 2.78 -15.25
C ALA A 341 -36.82 3.52 -16.61
N PRO A 342 -37.06 2.81 -17.73
CA PRO A 342 -37.24 3.42 -19.04
C PRO A 342 -38.59 4.15 -19.07
N VAL A 343 -38.57 5.45 -19.39
CA VAL A 343 -39.78 6.26 -19.55
C VAL A 343 -40.05 6.48 -21.04
N SER A 344 -41.32 6.55 -21.45
CA SER A 344 -41.73 6.75 -22.84
C SER A 344 -41.19 8.05 -23.46
N GLU A 345 -41.01 9.09 -22.65
CA GLU A 345 -40.43 10.38 -23.07
C GLU A 345 -39.23 10.75 -22.19
N GLY A 346 -38.03 10.47 -22.70
CA GLY A 346 -36.78 10.88 -22.05
C GLY A 346 -36.30 9.95 -20.93
N GLN A 347 -35.69 10.54 -19.88
CA GLN A 347 -35.20 9.84 -18.70
C GLN A 347 -35.89 10.36 -17.46
N CYS A 348 -36.22 9.48 -16.52
CA CYS A 348 -36.73 9.89 -15.23
C CYS A 348 -35.66 10.69 -14.47
N HIS A 349 -36.01 11.89 -14.01
CA HIS A 349 -35.13 12.76 -13.22
C HIS A 349 -35.13 12.44 -11.72
N GLY A 350 -35.90 11.45 -11.30
CA GLY A 350 -35.91 10.97 -9.93
C GLY A 350 -34.72 10.07 -9.61
N CYS A 351 -34.58 9.74 -8.32
CA CYS A 351 -33.51 8.92 -7.79
C CYS A 351 -34.06 7.83 -6.86
N LEU A 352 -33.29 6.76 -6.71
CA LEU A 352 -33.56 5.71 -5.75
C LEU A 352 -33.13 6.17 -4.34
N PRO A 353 -33.94 5.91 -3.30
CA PRO A 353 -33.56 6.20 -1.92
C PRO A 353 -32.28 5.45 -1.52
N GLN A 354 -31.36 6.13 -0.81
CA GLN A 354 -30.05 5.58 -0.44
C GLN A 354 -30.18 4.29 0.38
N HIS A 355 -31.07 4.28 1.36
CA HIS A 355 -31.32 3.11 2.19
C HIS A 355 -31.76 1.89 1.38
N SER A 356 -32.56 2.07 0.32
CA SER A 356 -32.97 0.99 -0.57
C SER A 356 -31.79 0.44 -1.37
N VAL A 357 -30.88 1.31 -1.84
CA VAL A 357 -29.64 0.90 -2.52
C VAL A 357 -28.74 0.12 -1.57
N MET A 358 -28.58 0.58 -0.32
CA MET A 358 -27.82 -0.12 0.71
C MET A 358 -28.45 -1.48 1.05
N ARG A 359 -29.78 -1.56 1.18
CA ARG A 359 -30.50 -2.81 1.44
C ARG A 359 -30.31 -3.81 0.29
N ALA A 360 -30.39 -3.35 -0.96
CA ALA A 360 -30.15 -4.19 -2.12
C ALA A 360 -28.71 -4.73 -2.17
N LEU A 361 -27.72 -3.92 -1.79
CA LEU A 361 -26.32 -4.35 -1.74
C LEU A 361 -26.04 -5.28 -0.56
N ALA A 362 -26.70 -5.10 0.59
CA ALA A 362 -26.51 -5.94 1.77
C ALA A 362 -26.87 -7.42 1.56
N GLU A 363 -27.62 -7.76 0.50
CA GLU A 363 -27.86 -9.15 0.08
C GLU A 363 -26.62 -9.81 -0.53
N GLU A 364 -25.69 -9.02 -1.08
CA GLU A 364 -24.43 -9.52 -1.64
C GLU A 364 -23.33 -9.59 -0.57
N ARG A 365 -22.49 -10.63 -0.69
CA ARG A 365 -21.34 -10.84 0.21
C ARG A 365 -20.40 -9.63 0.27
N ASP A 366 -20.19 -8.97 -0.88
CA ASP A 366 -19.28 -7.82 -1.02
C ASP A 366 -20.02 -6.47 -1.08
N GLY A 367 -21.31 -6.43 -0.74
CA GLY A 367 -22.15 -5.25 -0.90
C GLY A 367 -21.67 -4.01 -0.15
N GLU A 368 -21.26 -4.19 1.11
CA GLU A 368 -20.71 -3.12 1.95
C GLU A 368 -19.42 -2.54 1.36
N ALA A 369 -18.53 -3.42 0.84
CA ALA A 369 -17.29 -2.98 0.20
C ALA A 369 -17.57 -2.24 -1.11
N THR A 370 -18.57 -2.69 -1.88
CA THR A 370 -19.02 -2.03 -3.11
C THR A 370 -19.62 -0.65 -2.82
N PHE A 371 -20.43 -0.51 -1.76
CA PHE A 371 -20.97 0.78 -1.36
C PHE A 371 -19.87 1.75 -0.90
N ARG A 372 -18.89 1.29 -0.11
CA ARG A 372 -17.74 2.13 0.27
C ARG A 372 -16.94 2.63 -0.94
N LYS A 373 -16.66 1.76 -1.92
CA LYS A 373 -15.99 2.18 -3.17
C LYS A 373 -16.79 3.25 -3.92
N PHE A 374 -18.11 3.15 -3.90
CA PHE A 374 -18.99 4.16 -4.47
C PHE A 374 -18.93 5.48 -3.73
N GLU A 375 -18.93 5.45 -2.41
CA GLU A 375 -18.72 6.66 -1.60
C GLU A 375 -17.36 7.28 -1.91
N GLU A 376 -16.28 6.50 -1.89
CA GLU A 376 -14.93 6.96 -2.20
C GLU A 376 -14.83 7.62 -3.58
N ARG A 377 -15.44 7.03 -4.61
CA ARG A 377 -15.45 7.59 -5.97
C ARG A 377 -16.31 8.86 -6.06
N THR A 378 -17.47 8.90 -5.39
CA THR A 378 -18.36 10.08 -5.37
C THR A 378 -17.72 11.25 -4.65
N VAL A 379 -17.08 10.99 -3.50
CA VAL A 379 -16.32 11.99 -2.74
C VAL A 379 -15.16 12.51 -3.59
N THR A 380 -14.41 11.63 -4.26
CA THR A 380 -13.29 12.05 -5.13
C THR A 380 -13.76 12.92 -6.30
N ASP A 381 -14.89 12.58 -6.94
CA ASP A 381 -15.48 13.40 -8.01
C ASP A 381 -15.93 14.78 -7.50
N SER A 382 -16.56 14.81 -6.32
CA SER A 382 -16.98 16.05 -5.66
C SER A 382 -15.79 16.94 -5.29
N LEU A 383 -14.70 16.35 -4.78
CA LEU A 383 -13.46 17.06 -4.47
C LEU A 383 -12.82 17.64 -5.74
N ARG A 384 -12.77 16.88 -6.84
CA ARG A 384 -12.25 17.39 -8.12
C ARG A 384 -13.04 18.57 -8.67
N LYS A 385 -14.36 18.60 -8.45
CA LYS A 385 -15.24 19.72 -8.84
C LYS A 385 -15.14 20.93 -7.91
N SER A 386 -14.55 20.79 -6.73
CA SER A 386 -14.60 21.84 -5.69
C SER A 386 -13.65 23.02 -5.92
N ASP A 387 -12.81 23.01 -6.96
CA ASP A 387 -11.74 24.00 -7.24
C ASP A 387 -10.82 24.30 -6.03
N LEU A 388 -10.90 23.50 -4.97
CA LEU A 388 -10.06 23.61 -3.79
C LEU A 388 -8.72 22.94 -4.04
N PRO A 389 -7.62 23.54 -3.58
CA PRO A 389 -6.34 22.86 -3.61
C PRO A 389 -6.28 21.82 -2.48
N PHE A 390 -6.22 20.55 -2.84
CA PHE A 390 -6.10 19.43 -1.91
C PHE A 390 -4.95 18.51 -2.28
N ILE A 391 -4.45 17.80 -1.28
CA ILE A 391 -3.53 16.68 -1.42
C ILE A 391 -4.34 15.41 -1.20
N GLN A 392 -4.27 14.49 -2.15
CA GLN A 392 -4.89 13.18 -2.04
C GLN A 392 -3.83 12.11 -1.78
N CYS A 393 -4.13 11.18 -0.89
CA CYS A 393 -3.32 9.99 -0.67
C CYS A 393 -3.36 9.11 -1.93
N PRO A 394 -2.21 8.60 -2.42
CA PRO A 394 -2.19 7.71 -3.59
C PRO A 394 -2.68 6.29 -3.30
N PHE A 395 -2.89 5.94 -2.02
CA PHE A 395 -3.23 4.58 -1.60
C PHE A 395 -4.66 4.41 -1.10
N CYS A 396 -5.40 5.49 -0.89
CA CYS A 396 -6.77 5.47 -0.38
C CYS A 396 -7.48 6.79 -0.71
N ALA A 397 -8.79 6.87 -0.48
CA ALA A 397 -9.60 8.07 -0.78
C ALA A 397 -9.37 9.27 0.16
N TYR A 398 -8.43 9.19 1.11
CA TYR A 398 -8.13 10.29 2.02
C TYR A 398 -7.60 11.51 1.26
N ALA A 399 -8.16 12.68 1.56
CA ALA A 399 -7.70 13.97 1.07
C ALA A 399 -7.66 14.99 2.20
N GLU A 400 -6.65 15.87 2.16
CA GLU A 400 -6.52 17.02 3.05
C GLU A 400 -6.33 18.30 2.23
N VAL A 401 -6.66 19.45 2.80
CA VAL A 401 -6.45 20.75 2.13
C VAL A 401 -4.95 21.04 2.04
N ASP A 402 -4.47 21.50 0.88
CA ASP A 402 -3.07 21.93 0.73
C ASP A 402 -2.89 23.35 1.26
N ASP A 403 -2.64 23.47 2.57
CA ASP A 403 -2.43 24.74 3.26
C ASP A 403 -1.35 25.64 2.62
N VAL A 404 -0.44 25.07 1.82
CA VAL A 404 0.64 25.80 1.13
C VAL A 404 0.12 26.73 0.03
N THR A 405 -1.00 26.37 -0.59
CA THR A 405 -1.53 27.03 -1.79
C THR A 405 -2.58 28.10 -1.51
N MET A 406 -3.08 28.20 -0.27
CA MET A 406 -4.11 29.17 0.12
C MET A 406 -3.57 30.61 0.04
N PRO A 407 -4.01 31.45 -0.93
CA PRO A 407 -3.33 32.71 -1.20
C PRO A 407 -3.77 33.90 -0.35
N LEU A 408 -4.83 33.85 0.48
CA LEU A 408 -5.53 35.10 0.84
C LEU A 408 -6.01 35.36 2.27
N LEU A 409 -5.63 34.60 3.32
CA LEU A 409 -6.12 34.97 4.67
C LEU A 409 -5.18 34.80 5.87
N SER A 410 -3.88 34.54 5.67
CA SER A 410 -2.91 34.53 6.77
C SER A 410 -1.90 35.68 6.74
N TRP A 411 -2.17 36.73 5.96
CA TRP A 411 -1.59 38.04 6.27
C TRP A 411 -2.21 38.52 7.58
N LYS A 412 -1.67 38.07 8.71
CA LYS A 412 -1.86 38.74 10.00
C LYS A 412 -1.46 40.18 9.76
N ARG A 413 -2.46 41.05 9.62
CA ARG A 413 -2.32 42.48 9.42
C ARG A 413 -1.55 43.02 10.62
N ARG A 414 -0.22 43.02 10.56
CA ARG A 414 0.65 43.70 11.52
C ARG A 414 0.51 45.19 11.21
N SER A 415 -0.66 45.73 11.55
CA SER A 415 -1.17 47.06 11.17
C SER A 415 -0.33 48.22 11.72
N ARG A 416 0.74 47.94 12.47
CA ARG A 416 1.65 48.95 13.00
C ARG A 416 2.80 49.32 12.06
N ARG A 417 3.11 48.51 11.04
CA ARG A 417 4.22 48.82 10.09
C ARG A 417 3.80 49.74 8.94
N PHE A 418 2.54 49.68 8.47
CA PHE A 418 2.05 50.58 7.42
C PHE A 418 1.91 52.03 7.91
N LEU A 419 1.53 52.27 9.17
CA LEU A 419 1.49 53.62 9.74
C LEU A 419 2.91 54.24 9.81
N GLY A 420 3.92 53.43 10.16
CA GLY A 420 5.32 53.86 10.14
C GLY A 420 5.85 54.16 8.74
N ILE A 421 5.49 53.35 7.74
CA ILE A 421 5.88 53.57 6.33
C ILE A 421 5.18 54.81 5.76
N TRP A 422 3.93 55.08 6.11
CA TRP A 422 3.23 56.31 5.72
C TRP A 422 3.87 57.57 6.33
N ILE A 423 4.33 57.52 7.59
CA ILE A 423 5.02 58.64 8.25
C ILE A 423 6.44 58.83 7.67
N VAL A 424 7.16 57.76 7.36
CA VAL A 424 8.49 57.82 6.70
C VAL A 424 8.38 58.27 5.25
N SER A 425 7.33 57.86 4.53
CA SER A 425 6.95 58.31 3.19
C SER A 425 6.63 59.82 3.19
N ALA A 426 5.79 60.28 4.11
CA ALA A 426 5.48 61.71 4.27
C ALA A 426 6.74 62.54 4.62
N ALA A 427 7.66 61.99 5.43
CA ALA A 427 8.95 62.62 5.71
C ALA A 427 9.91 62.64 4.50
N HIS A 428 9.86 61.64 3.61
CA HIS A 428 10.61 61.61 2.34
C HIS A 428 10.15 62.66 1.32
N PHE A 429 8.92 63.17 1.44
CA PHE A 429 8.46 64.29 0.60
C PHE A 429 9.06 65.65 1.01
N LEU A 430 9.65 65.75 2.21
CA LEU A 430 10.11 67.02 2.78
C LEU A 430 11.63 67.21 2.79
N TYR A 431 12.43 66.20 2.39
CA TYR A 431 13.90 66.26 2.51
C TYR A 431 14.64 66.00 1.18
N LEU A 432 15.22 67.07 0.61
CA LEU A 432 15.83 67.11 -0.73
C LEU A 432 17.31 66.69 -0.69
N LYS A 433 17.61 65.38 -0.83
CA LYS A 433 18.95 64.89 -1.23
C LYS A 433 18.92 64.25 -2.62
N PRO A 434 20.02 64.32 -3.39
CA PRO A 434 20.08 63.80 -4.77
C PRO A 434 19.81 62.28 -4.85
N ILE A 435 20.18 61.52 -3.82
CA ILE A 435 19.87 60.07 -3.72
C ILE A 435 18.35 59.83 -3.69
N TYR A 436 17.58 60.71 -3.05
CA TYR A 436 16.11 60.59 -3.00
C TYR A 436 15.43 61.00 -4.31
N PHE A 437 16.01 61.90 -5.11
CA PHE A 437 15.53 62.16 -6.47
C PHE A 437 15.69 60.94 -7.36
N LEU A 438 16.82 60.22 -7.26
CA LEU A 438 17.04 58.98 -7.99
C LEU A 438 16.03 57.90 -7.55
N VAL A 439 15.84 57.70 -6.25
CA VAL A 439 14.86 56.73 -5.71
C VAL A 439 13.43 57.11 -6.12
N ARG A 440 13.08 58.39 -6.09
CA ARG A 440 11.77 58.90 -6.52
C ARG A 440 11.56 58.71 -8.02
N PHE A 441 12.55 59.02 -8.84
CA PHE A 441 12.51 58.78 -10.28
C PHE A 441 12.33 57.30 -10.59
N LEU A 442 13.09 56.41 -9.94
CA LEU A 442 12.95 54.96 -10.10
C LEU A 442 11.57 54.46 -9.65
N SER A 443 11.00 55.00 -8.55
CA SER A 443 9.66 54.62 -8.09
C SER A 443 8.54 55.10 -9.02
N LEU A 444 8.63 56.32 -9.56
CA LEU A 444 7.65 56.86 -10.49
C LEU A 444 7.76 56.18 -11.86
N PHE A 445 8.99 55.87 -12.28
CA PHE A 445 9.27 55.08 -13.47
C PHE A 445 8.66 53.67 -13.33
N SER A 446 8.94 52.96 -12.24
CA SER A 446 8.34 51.65 -11.96
C SER A 446 6.81 51.70 -11.94
N PHE A 447 6.21 52.69 -11.27
CA PHE A 447 4.76 52.88 -11.25
C PHE A 447 4.19 53.12 -12.65
N PHE A 448 4.82 53.96 -13.45
CA PHE A 448 4.43 54.22 -14.84
C PHE A 448 4.42 52.93 -15.67
N PHE A 449 5.46 52.11 -15.62
CA PHE A 449 5.52 50.85 -16.38
C PHE A 449 4.49 49.81 -15.90
N VAL A 450 4.23 49.74 -14.58
CA VAL A 450 3.17 48.87 -14.04
C VAL A 450 1.80 49.35 -14.53
N THR A 451 1.50 50.64 -14.45
CA THR A 451 0.23 51.19 -14.96
C THR A 451 0.08 51.00 -16.47
N LEU A 452 1.15 51.18 -17.25
CA LEU A 452 1.18 50.97 -18.69
C LEU A 452 0.90 49.50 -19.04
N ASN A 453 1.48 48.54 -18.30
CA ASN A 453 1.22 47.11 -18.43
C ASN A 453 -0.27 46.78 -18.22
N TYR A 454 -0.92 47.35 -17.20
CA TYR A 454 -2.36 47.13 -16.99
C TYR A 454 -3.28 47.85 -17.99
N LEU A 455 -2.79 48.86 -18.70
CA LEU A 455 -3.50 49.56 -19.79
C LEU A 455 -3.33 48.88 -21.17
N LEU A 456 -2.37 47.96 -21.32
CA LEU A 456 -2.16 47.20 -22.56
C LEU A 456 -3.25 46.13 -22.78
N PRO A 457 -3.65 45.85 -24.04
CA PRO A 457 -4.57 44.75 -24.37
C PRO A 457 -4.08 43.41 -23.81
N SER A 458 -5.00 42.50 -23.46
CA SER A 458 -4.71 41.25 -22.74
C SER A 458 -3.59 40.39 -23.35
N ARG A 459 -3.35 40.49 -24.65
CA ARG A 459 -2.30 39.78 -25.39
C ARG A 459 -0.87 40.29 -25.14
N PHE A 460 -0.71 41.52 -24.63
CA PHE A 460 0.58 42.16 -24.36
C PHE A 460 0.80 42.45 -22.86
N ARG A 461 -0.13 42.01 -21.99
CA ARG A 461 0.05 42.13 -20.54
C ARG A 461 1.11 41.15 -20.07
N ILE A 462 2.06 41.64 -19.29
CA ILE A 462 3.08 40.81 -18.64
C ILE A 462 2.55 40.51 -17.23
N ASP A 463 2.26 39.24 -16.95
CA ASP A 463 1.81 38.82 -15.64
C ASP A 463 2.99 38.82 -14.65
N LEU A 464 3.04 39.85 -13.81
CA LEU A 464 4.07 40.04 -12.79
C LEU A 464 3.77 39.27 -11.50
N LEU A 465 2.53 38.83 -11.29
CA LEU A 465 2.08 38.26 -10.03
C LEU A 465 2.18 36.74 -10.01
N SER A 466 1.82 36.08 -11.11
CA SER A 466 1.89 34.61 -11.18
C SER A 466 3.30 34.03 -11.00
N PRO A 467 4.40 34.63 -11.49
CA PRO A 467 5.74 34.10 -11.25
C PRO A 467 6.14 34.17 -9.79
N VAL A 468 5.75 35.24 -9.09
CA VAL A 468 6.01 35.43 -7.65
C VAL A 468 5.17 34.48 -6.81
N LEU A 469 3.91 34.27 -7.16
CA LEU A 469 3.03 33.30 -6.50
C LEU A 469 3.54 31.86 -6.71
N SER A 470 3.98 31.53 -7.93
CA SER A 470 4.58 30.24 -8.26
C SER A 470 5.88 30.01 -7.49
N SER A 471 6.73 31.03 -7.41
CA SER A 471 7.96 31.00 -6.61
C SER A 471 7.68 30.79 -5.12
N ARG A 472 6.71 31.53 -4.55
CA ARG A 472 6.24 31.33 -3.17
C ARG A 472 5.75 29.90 -2.93
N GLN A 473 4.97 29.34 -3.86
CA GLN A 473 4.51 27.95 -3.77
C GLN A 473 5.68 26.96 -3.81
N ARG A 474 6.67 27.16 -4.69
CA ARG A 474 7.88 26.32 -4.75
C ARG A 474 8.69 26.39 -3.46
N VAL A 475 8.93 27.60 -2.94
CA VAL A 475 9.67 27.80 -1.67
C VAL A 475 8.93 27.16 -0.49
N ALA A 476 7.62 27.37 -0.40
CA ALA A 476 6.81 26.79 0.68
C ALA A 476 6.75 25.25 0.60
N ARG A 477 6.66 24.67 -0.61
CA ARG A 477 6.79 23.22 -0.83
C ARG A 477 8.17 22.70 -0.45
N ARG A 478 9.24 23.44 -0.80
CA ARG A 478 10.63 23.11 -0.42
C ARG A 478 10.78 23.07 1.11
N ARG A 479 10.20 24.03 1.83
CA ARG A 479 10.24 24.09 3.31
C ARG A 479 9.38 23.01 3.98
N ARG A 480 8.20 22.67 3.43
CA ARG A 480 7.34 21.58 3.93
C ARG A 480 7.99 20.20 3.78
N GLY A 481 8.83 20.03 2.76
CA GLY A 481 9.37 18.73 2.36
C GLY A 481 8.38 17.93 1.53
N LEU A 482 8.87 16.84 0.93
CA LEU A 482 8.08 16.01 0.01
C LEU A 482 7.35 14.85 0.70
N ARG A 483 7.59 14.62 1.99
CA ARG A 483 6.98 13.52 2.74
C ARG A 483 5.57 13.90 3.17
N PHE A 484 4.60 13.14 2.71
CA PHE A 484 3.22 13.18 3.15
C PHE A 484 2.90 11.92 3.95
N THR A 485 2.15 12.04 5.04
CA THR A 485 1.68 10.92 5.86
C THR A 485 0.17 10.94 5.91
N CYS A 486 -0.46 9.89 5.39
CA CYS A 486 -1.90 9.78 5.38
C CYS A 486 -2.46 9.72 6.81
N ALA A 487 -3.36 10.63 7.17
CA ALA A 487 -3.98 10.65 8.50
C ALA A 487 -5.18 9.70 8.65
N ALA A 488 -5.57 8.98 7.59
CA ALA A 488 -6.63 7.99 7.69
C ALA A 488 -6.19 6.82 8.60
N PRO A 489 -6.97 6.46 9.64
CA PRO A 489 -6.59 5.42 10.60
C PRO A 489 -6.30 4.05 9.99
N ALA A 490 -6.98 3.72 8.88
CA ALA A 490 -6.80 2.45 8.18
C ALA A 490 -5.58 2.44 7.23
N CYS A 491 -5.07 3.62 6.82
CA CYS A 491 -4.00 3.72 5.85
C CYS A 491 -2.65 3.99 6.53
N GLY A 492 -2.49 5.15 7.18
CA GLY A 492 -1.24 5.56 7.86
C GLY A 492 0.02 5.62 6.97
N ARG A 493 -0.09 5.38 5.66
CA ARG A 493 1.09 5.23 4.77
C ARG A 493 1.71 6.59 4.46
N ALA A 494 3.05 6.60 4.40
CA ALA A 494 3.81 7.74 3.92
C ALA A 494 3.98 7.66 2.39
N SER A 495 3.78 8.79 1.70
CA SER A 495 4.02 8.93 0.27
C SER A 495 4.76 10.21 -0.06
N CYS A 496 5.31 10.28 -1.26
CA CYS A 496 5.92 11.48 -1.80
C CYS A 496 4.86 12.39 -2.46
N LEU A 497 4.87 13.69 -2.15
CA LEU A 497 3.99 14.68 -2.76
C LEU A 497 4.32 14.98 -4.24
N ALA A 498 5.54 14.66 -4.69
CA ALA A 498 5.96 14.87 -6.06
C ALA A 498 5.69 13.65 -6.95
N CYS A 499 6.13 12.46 -6.54
CA CYS A 499 5.98 11.26 -7.36
C CYS A 499 4.79 10.36 -6.99
N HIS A 500 4.06 10.68 -5.91
CA HIS A 500 2.92 9.90 -5.41
C HIS A 500 3.24 8.42 -5.10
N LYS A 501 4.53 8.05 -4.97
CA LYS A 501 4.97 6.71 -4.57
C LYS A 501 5.16 6.59 -3.07
N ALA A 502 5.25 5.36 -2.57
CA ALA A 502 5.50 5.07 -1.16
C ALA A 502 6.83 5.69 -0.73
N TRP A 503 6.82 6.36 0.42
CA TRP A 503 8.03 6.96 0.98
C TRP A 503 8.90 5.86 1.60
N ARG A 504 10.17 5.84 1.19
CA ARG A 504 11.22 4.96 1.76
C ARG A 504 12.40 5.85 2.07
N ASP A 505 12.89 5.84 3.30
CA ASP A 505 14.03 6.67 3.71
C ASP A 505 15.35 5.96 3.37
N PRO A 506 16.31 6.60 2.67
CA PRO A 506 16.24 7.90 1.98
C PRO A 506 15.42 7.86 0.68
N HIS A 507 14.51 8.83 0.47
CA HIS A 507 13.62 8.81 -0.69
C HIS A 507 14.21 9.55 -1.90
N VAL A 508 14.23 8.88 -3.06
CA VAL A 508 14.58 9.46 -4.35
C VAL A 508 13.34 9.46 -5.26
N CYS A 509 12.90 10.65 -5.68
CA CYS A 509 11.75 10.80 -6.57
C CYS A 509 12.01 10.13 -7.92
N HIS A 510 11.00 9.42 -8.44
CA HIS A 510 11.05 8.77 -9.75
C HIS A 510 12.26 7.84 -9.98
N GLU A 511 12.73 7.15 -8.93
CA GLU A 511 13.86 6.21 -8.98
C GLU A 511 13.79 5.24 -10.17
N SER A 512 12.64 4.62 -10.43
CA SER A 512 12.45 3.69 -11.55
C SER A 512 12.64 4.33 -12.93
N ALA A 513 12.16 5.57 -13.09
CA ALA A 513 12.29 6.31 -14.35
C ALA A 513 13.74 6.79 -14.55
N LEU A 514 14.38 7.28 -13.49
CA LEU A 514 15.80 7.64 -13.47
C LEU A 514 16.69 6.45 -13.83
N ALA A 515 16.45 5.28 -13.23
CA ALA A 515 17.20 4.05 -13.51
C ALA A 515 17.00 3.57 -14.96
N SER A 516 15.77 3.67 -15.49
CA SER A 516 15.45 3.34 -16.88
C SER A 516 16.19 4.26 -17.87
N LEU A 517 16.09 5.58 -17.69
CA LEU A 517 16.78 6.56 -18.53
C LEU A 517 18.30 6.40 -18.44
N ARG A 518 18.84 6.20 -17.23
CA ARG A 518 20.26 5.94 -17.00
C ARG A 518 20.75 4.72 -17.78
N THR A 519 20.07 3.59 -17.63
CA THR A 519 20.43 2.34 -18.33
C THR A 519 20.37 2.52 -19.84
N HIS A 520 19.38 3.25 -20.33
CA HIS A 520 19.24 3.55 -21.76
C HIS A 520 20.40 4.38 -22.30
N VAL A 521 20.76 5.46 -21.59
CA VAL A 521 21.87 6.36 -21.93
C VAL A 521 23.22 5.64 -21.83
N GLU A 522 23.47 4.89 -20.74
CA GLU A 522 24.72 4.13 -20.56
C GLU A 522 24.91 3.10 -21.68
N ASN A 523 23.85 2.40 -22.08
CA ASN A 523 23.88 1.45 -23.19
C ASN A 523 24.15 2.15 -24.52
N ALA A 524 23.49 3.26 -24.81
CA ALA A 524 23.67 4.04 -26.04
C ALA A 524 25.10 4.58 -26.15
N VAL A 525 25.61 5.21 -25.09
CA VAL A 525 26.99 5.70 -24.98
C VAL A 525 27.99 4.56 -25.17
N SER A 526 27.79 3.43 -24.49
CA SER A 526 28.66 2.27 -24.63
C SER A 526 28.66 1.72 -26.07
N ASN A 527 27.50 1.66 -26.73
CA ASN A 527 27.33 1.22 -28.11
C ASN A 527 27.92 2.20 -29.15
N ALA A 528 27.94 3.50 -28.82
CA ALA A 528 28.51 4.53 -29.69
C ALA A 528 30.03 4.43 -29.78
N VAL A 529 30.71 4.12 -28.66
CA VAL A 529 32.17 4.02 -28.61
C VAL A 529 32.69 2.63 -28.97
N LYS A 530 32.03 1.56 -28.50
CA LYS A 530 32.49 0.20 -28.79
C LYS A 530 32.22 -0.19 -30.25
N ARG A 531 33.07 -1.07 -30.80
CA ARG A 531 32.85 -1.71 -32.10
C ARG A 531 32.64 -3.20 -31.87
N THR A 532 31.57 -3.75 -32.44
CA THR A 532 31.18 -5.15 -32.24
C THR A 532 31.38 -5.94 -33.53
N CYS A 533 32.10 -7.06 -33.47
CA CYS A 533 32.27 -7.92 -34.63
C CYS A 533 30.95 -8.61 -35.03
N PRO A 534 30.44 -8.45 -36.26
CA PRO A 534 29.19 -9.08 -36.67
C PRO A 534 29.31 -10.60 -36.85
N ARG A 535 30.52 -11.16 -36.88
CA ARG A 535 30.76 -12.61 -37.02
C ARG A 535 30.73 -13.36 -35.68
N CYS A 536 31.23 -12.75 -34.62
CA CYS A 536 31.43 -13.43 -33.33
C CYS A 536 30.97 -12.60 -32.12
N ASN A 537 30.37 -11.43 -32.34
CA ASN A 537 29.84 -10.51 -31.35
C ASN A 537 30.83 -10.04 -30.26
N THR A 538 32.14 -10.22 -30.49
CA THR A 538 33.17 -9.66 -29.60
C THR A 538 33.22 -8.15 -29.78
N SER A 539 33.11 -7.41 -28.67
CA SER A 539 33.20 -5.95 -28.64
C SER A 539 34.61 -5.50 -28.28
N PHE A 540 35.11 -4.44 -28.91
CA PHE A 540 36.44 -3.90 -28.66
C PHE A 540 36.44 -2.38 -28.74
N LEU A 541 37.37 -1.77 -28.00
CA LEU A 541 37.60 -0.34 -27.90
C LEU A 541 38.97 0.00 -28.50
N LYS A 542 39.06 1.04 -29.32
CA LYS A 542 40.34 1.50 -29.87
C LYS A 542 41.04 2.37 -28.83
N SER A 543 42.22 1.93 -28.37
CA SER A 543 43.10 2.70 -27.47
C SER A 543 44.17 3.52 -28.20
N GLY A 544 44.36 3.29 -29.50
CA GLY A 544 45.32 3.97 -30.37
C GLY A 544 45.59 3.18 -31.66
N GLY A 545 46.35 3.74 -32.60
CA GLY A 545 46.77 3.06 -33.83
C GLY A 545 45.84 3.25 -35.03
N CYS A 546 45.94 2.36 -36.03
CA CYS A 546 45.23 2.49 -37.30
C CYS A 546 43.75 2.08 -37.22
N ASN A 547 42.90 2.63 -38.10
CA ASN A 547 41.45 2.38 -38.14
C ASN A 547 41.05 1.04 -38.77
N LYS A 548 42.01 0.18 -39.13
CA LYS A 548 41.76 -1.19 -39.59
C LYS A 548 41.76 -2.13 -38.39
N LEU A 549 40.59 -2.70 -38.07
CA LEU A 549 40.42 -3.60 -36.94
C LEU A 549 40.33 -5.03 -37.45
N VAL A 550 41.07 -5.94 -36.84
CA VAL A 550 41.01 -7.38 -37.14
C VAL A 550 40.61 -8.10 -35.87
N CYS A 551 39.45 -8.74 -35.90
CA CYS A 551 38.95 -9.53 -34.79
C CYS A 551 39.71 -10.86 -34.68
N VAL A 552 39.75 -11.45 -33.49
CA VAL A 552 40.35 -12.77 -33.23
C VAL A 552 39.79 -13.90 -34.11
N CYS A 553 38.56 -13.75 -34.61
CA CYS A 553 37.92 -14.69 -35.55
C CYS A 553 38.30 -14.47 -37.03
N GLY A 554 39.24 -13.55 -37.30
CA GLY A 554 39.72 -13.21 -38.64
C GLY A 554 38.84 -12.21 -39.41
N TYR A 555 37.77 -11.67 -38.82
CA TYR A 555 36.94 -10.65 -39.46
C TYR A 555 37.60 -9.27 -39.38
N ALA A 556 37.84 -8.65 -40.54
CA ALA A 556 38.40 -7.30 -40.64
C ALA A 556 37.31 -6.25 -40.91
N MET A 557 37.36 -5.12 -40.22
CA MET A 557 36.42 -4.00 -40.39
C MET A 557 37.09 -2.64 -40.18
N CYS A 558 36.47 -1.58 -40.67
CA CYS A 558 36.89 -0.21 -40.45
C CYS A 558 36.29 0.35 -39.14
N TYR A 559 37.10 1.04 -38.34
CA TYR A 559 36.67 1.71 -37.11
C TYR A 559 35.69 2.86 -37.36
N VAL A 560 35.89 3.59 -38.47
CA VAL A 560 35.13 4.79 -38.83
C VAL A 560 33.77 4.41 -39.42
N CYS A 561 33.76 3.69 -40.55
CA CYS A 561 32.51 3.39 -41.26
C CYS A 561 31.82 2.09 -40.81
N ARG A 562 32.42 1.30 -39.90
CA ARG A 562 31.91 0.01 -39.39
C ARG A 562 31.72 -1.08 -40.47
N GLN A 563 32.13 -0.84 -41.71
CA GLN A 563 32.00 -1.81 -42.81
C GLN A 563 33.11 -2.86 -42.80
N ARG A 564 32.80 -4.03 -43.39
CA ARG A 564 33.75 -5.12 -43.61
C ARG A 564 34.86 -4.67 -44.55
N ILE A 565 36.12 -4.99 -44.21
CA ILE A 565 37.25 -4.86 -45.12
C ILE A 565 37.54 -6.24 -45.69
N THR A 566 37.42 -6.41 -47.01
CA THR A 566 37.75 -7.68 -47.68
C THR A 566 39.26 -7.91 -47.73
N ALA A 567 39.67 -9.16 -47.96
CA ALA A 567 41.09 -9.50 -48.08
C ALA A 567 41.77 -8.76 -49.24
N ASP A 568 41.03 -8.55 -50.33
CA ASP A 568 41.51 -7.89 -51.56
C ASP A 568 41.58 -6.36 -51.41
N GLU A 569 40.67 -5.77 -50.62
CA GLU A 569 40.68 -4.34 -50.32
C GLU A 569 41.78 -3.99 -49.33
N GLY A 570 41.90 -4.70 -48.21
CA GLY A 570 42.93 -4.46 -47.20
C GLY A 570 43.09 -2.98 -46.82
N TYR A 571 44.26 -2.40 -47.09
CA TYR A 571 44.53 -0.97 -46.85
C TYR A 571 44.01 -0.03 -47.94
N ARG A 572 43.57 -0.55 -49.10
CA ARG A 572 43.00 0.25 -50.20
C ARG A 572 41.64 0.85 -49.88
N HIS A 573 40.99 0.37 -48.81
CA HIS A 573 39.80 0.98 -48.18
C HIS A 573 40.10 2.39 -47.64
N PHE A 574 41.36 2.67 -47.31
CA PHE A 574 41.77 3.95 -46.76
C PHE A 574 42.36 4.87 -47.85
N CYS A 575 42.17 6.17 -47.65
CA CYS A 575 42.69 7.24 -48.48
C CYS A 575 44.20 7.41 -48.26
N ASN A 576 44.96 7.55 -49.36
CA ASN A 576 46.41 7.82 -49.33
C ASN A 576 46.76 9.30 -49.54
N HIS A 577 45.77 10.18 -49.71
CA HIS A 577 46.03 11.61 -49.90
C HIS A 577 46.50 12.22 -48.57
N PHE A 578 47.61 12.96 -48.63
CA PHE A 578 48.16 13.66 -47.49
C PHE A 578 47.21 14.79 -47.07
N ARG A 579 46.83 14.79 -45.79
CA ARG A 579 46.06 15.85 -45.16
C ARG A 579 46.97 16.45 -44.11
N GLY A 580 47.02 17.78 -44.00
CA GLY A 580 47.90 18.48 -43.05
C GLY A 580 47.61 18.15 -41.58
N ASN A 581 48.10 19.00 -40.66
CA ASN A 581 48.11 18.78 -39.20
C ASN A 581 46.74 18.63 -38.49
N ASN A 582 45.64 18.29 -39.16
CA ASN A 582 44.32 18.19 -38.54
C ASN A 582 43.76 16.74 -38.60
N PRO A 583 43.90 15.95 -37.52
CA PRO A 583 43.67 14.50 -37.51
C PRO A 583 42.20 14.05 -37.32
N GLY A 584 41.23 14.97 -37.33
CA GLY A 584 39.81 14.63 -37.10
C GLY A 584 39.19 13.73 -38.19
N VAL A 585 38.26 12.87 -37.78
CA VAL A 585 37.45 12.00 -38.67
C VAL A 585 36.56 12.80 -39.63
N ASP A 586 36.11 13.99 -39.21
CA ASP A 586 35.19 14.85 -39.98
C ASP A 586 35.85 15.62 -41.13
N ASN A 587 37.18 15.58 -41.21
CA ASN A 587 37.86 16.04 -42.41
C ASN A 587 37.68 14.95 -43.46
N ALA A 588 36.77 15.11 -44.42
CA ALA A 588 36.62 14.25 -45.60
C ALA A 588 37.66 14.62 -46.67
N CYS A 589 37.97 13.71 -47.60
CA CYS A 589 38.96 14.01 -48.65
C CYS A 589 38.21 14.62 -49.84
N ASP A 590 38.63 15.80 -50.28
CA ASP A 590 38.04 16.45 -51.45
C ASP A 590 38.32 15.72 -52.77
N GLN A 591 39.19 14.71 -52.75
CA GLN A 591 39.65 13.97 -53.93
C GLN A 591 39.14 12.52 -53.97
N CYS A 592 38.58 11.97 -52.88
CA CYS A 592 38.01 10.61 -52.88
C CYS A 592 37.12 10.32 -51.67
N ASP A 593 36.25 9.33 -51.81
CA ASP A 593 35.31 8.91 -50.74
C ASP A 593 35.87 7.85 -49.77
N LYS A 594 37.20 7.70 -49.70
CA LYS A 594 37.87 6.66 -48.88
C LYS A 594 38.09 7.09 -47.43
N CYS A 595 38.01 6.12 -46.51
CA CYS A 595 38.18 6.35 -45.07
C CYS A 595 39.60 6.81 -44.70
N HIS A 596 39.76 7.57 -43.61
CA HIS A 596 41.08 8.01 -43.16
C HIS A 596 41.71 6.97 -42.21
N LEU A 597 42.94 6.53 -42.49
CA LEU A 597 43.59 5.44 -41.76
C LEU A 597 43.98 5.81 -40.32
N TYR A 598 44.40 7.06 -40.10
CA TYR A 598 44.91 7.56 -38.82
C TYR A 598 44.03 8.65 -38.21
N ALA A 599 42.77 8.78 -38.67
CA ALA A 599 41.86 9.73 -38.03
C ALA A 599 41.58 9.32 -36.58
N GLU A 600 41.57 10.33 -35.72
CA GLU A 600 41.13 10.23 -34.34
C GLU A 600 39.72 10.79 -34.24
N GLU A 601 38.81 9.96 -33.75
CA GLU A 601 37.43 10.34 -33.46
C GLU A 601 37.42 11.08 -32.13
N ASP A 602 36.73 12.21 -32.05
CA ASP A 602 36.49 12.88 -30.77
C ASP A 602 35.48 12.04 -29.97
N VAL A 603 36.02 11.13 -29.15
CA VAL A 603 35.22 10.22 -28.33
C VAL A 603 34.32 11.01 -27.37
N GLU A 604 34.75 12.17 -26.88
CA GLU A 604 33.97 13.00 -25.98
C GLU A 604 32.77 13.66 -26.68
N ALA A 605 32.93 14.09 -27.93
CA ALA A 605 31.81 14.55 -28.76
C ALA A 605 30.81 13.41 -29.04
N VAL A 606 31.30 12.24 -29.47
CA VAL A 606 30.46 11.07 -29.78
C VAL A 606 29.66 10.59 -28.56
N VAL A 607 30.28 10.56 -27.38
CA VAL A 607 29.60 10.22 -26.12
C VAL A 607 28.51 11.23 -25.79
N ARG A 608 28.76 12.54 -25.96
CA ARG A 608 27.76 13.58 -25.69
C ARG A 608 26.58 13.52 -26.66
N ASP A 609 26.84 13.30 -27.94
CA ASP A 609 25.79 13.24 -28.96
C ASP A 609 24.94 11.98 -28.81
N ALA A 610 25.57 10.82 -28.57
CA ALA A 610 24.86 9.57 -28.29
C ALA A 610 23.99 9.66 -27.03
N ALA A 611 24.45 10.35 -25.98
CA ALA A 611 23.66 10.55 -24.78
C ALA A 611 22.44 11.46 -25.02
N ARG A 612 22.60 12.55 -25.78
CA ARG A 612 21.49 13.46 -26.15
C ARG A 612 20.45 12.78 -27.01
N GLU A 613 20.88 12.00 -27.99
CA GLU A 613 19.98 11.23 -28.86
C GLU A 613 19.21 10.17 -28.06
N ALA A 614 19.89 9.42 -27.19
CA ALA A 614 19.26 8.46 -26.31
C ALA A 614 18.25 9.09 -25.35
N GLU A 615 18.54 10.28 -24.82
CA GLU A 615 17.60 11.03 -23.99
C GLU A 615 16.33 11.40 -24.77
N ARG A 616 16.48 11.91 -26.00
CA ARG A 616 15.36 12.25 -26.88
C ARG A 616 14.51 11.03 -27.21
N GLU A 617 15.12 9.93 -27.65
CA GLU A 617 14.41 8.69 -27.99
C GLU A 617 13.66 8.10 -26.78
N TRP A 618 14.28 8.13 -25.60
CA TRP A 618 13.65 7.67 -24.37
C TRP A 618 12.45 8.55 -23.99
N LYS A 619 12.58 9.88 -24.14
CA LYS A 619 11.48 10.81 -23.88
C LYS A 619 10.33 10.61 -24.87
N GLU A 620 10.60 10.47 -26.16
CA GLU A 620 9.58 10.23 -27.18
C GLU A 620 8.82 8.92 -26.91
N ARG A 621 9.53 7.84 -26.59
CA ARG A 621 8.94 6.54 -26.27
C ARG A 621 8.05 6.58 -25.03
N ASN A 622 8.48 7.27 -23.97
CA ASN A 622 7.73 7.37 -22.71
C ASN A 622 6.71 8.51 -22.67
N SER A 623 6.67 9.39 -23.68
CA SER A 623 5.64 10.43 -23.82
C SER A 623 4.40 9.95 -24.57
N GLY A 624 4.48 8.80 -25.26
CA GLY A 624 3.44 8.27 -26.15
C GLY A 624 2.51 7.19 -25.56
N GLU A 625 2.73 6.73 -24.33
CA GLU A 625 1.95 5.66 -23.71
C GLU A 625 1.37 6.12 -22.35
N GLY A 626 0.06 6.40 -22.29
CA GLY A 626 -0.63 6.60 -21.01
C GLY A 626 -1.96 7.36 -21.06
N GLU A 627 -3.04 6.71 -21.51
CA GLU A 627 -4.40 7.08 -21.07
C GLU A 627 -4.54 6.75 -19.57
N GLY A 628 -4.06 7.67 -18.71
CA GLY A 628 -4.19 7.55 -17.26
C GLY A 628 -2.95 7.94 -16.47
N GLY A 629 -2.42 9.15 -16.61
CA GLY A 629 -1.28 9.57 -15.77
C GLY A 629 -0.66 10.92 -16.12
N GLY A 630 -1.40 12.03 -15.94
CA GLY A 630 -0.85 13.38 -16.17
C GLY A 630 0.41 13.71 -15.33
N ALA A 631 0.67 12.99 -14.24
CA ALA A 631 1.83 13.17 -13.38
C ALA A 631 3.13 12.55 -13.95
N ASP A 632 3.04 11.45 -14.70
CA ASP A 632 4.22 10.76 -15.22
C ASP A 632 4.83 11.47 -16.44
N ALA A 633 3.98 12.08 -17.29
CA ALA A 633 4.44 12.86 -18.44
C ALA A 633 5.24 14.11 -18.03
N ALA A 634 4.81 14.82 -16.98
CA ALA A 634 5.53 15.97 -16.43
C ALA A 634 6.88 15.55 -15.80
N ALA A 635 6.92 14.38 -15.17
CA ALA A 635 8.15 13.82 -14.61
C ALA A 635 9.16 13.44 -15.70
N VAL A 636 8.71 12.83 -16.80
CA VAL A 636 9.55 12.48 -17.97
C VAL A 636 10.16 13.74 -18.62
N ALA A 637 9.40 14.83 -18.71
CA ALA A 637 9.88 16.10 -19.25
C ALA A 637 10.99 16.74 -18.42
N GLY A 638 10.94 16.55 -17.09
CA GLY A 638 11.91 17.11 -16.14
C GLY A 638 13.22 16.32 -16.01
N LEU A 639 13.36 15.14 -16.60
CA LEU A 639 14.60 14.35 -16.53
C LEU A 639 15.63 14.83 -17.55
N SER A 640 16.91 14.88 -17.19
CA SER A 640 17.99 15.32 -18.08
C SER A 640 19.31 14.60 -17.79
N VAL A 641 20.14 14.43 -18.82
CA VAL A 641 21.48 13.85 -18.67
C VAL A 641 22.49 14.91 -18.21
N GLN A 642 23.26 14.60 -17.17
CA GLN A 642 24.30 15.49 -16.65
C GLN A 642 25.58 15.37 -17.49
N GLN A 643 25.85 16.39 -18.33
CA GLN A 643 26.97 16.39 -19.27
C GLN A 643 28.36 16.26 -18.60
N ALA A 644 28.54 16.79 -17.39
CA ALA A 644 29.80 16.72 -16.65
C ALA A 644 30.12 15.30 -16.14
N ALA A 645 29.10 14.50 -15.82
CA ALA A 645 29.27 13.11 -15.36
C ALA A 645 29.64 12.17 -16.52
N LEU A 646 29.18 12.45 -17.74
CA LEU A 646 29.49 11.68 -18.95
C LEU A 646 30.98 11.73 -19.33
N LEU A 647 31.62 12.89 -19.18
CA LEU A 647 33.02 13.12 -19.55
C LEU A 647 34.02 12.43 -18.59
N GLY A 648 33.56 11.93 -17.44
CA GLY A 648 34.37 11.20 -16.47
C GLY A 648 34.67 9.74 -16.82
N TYR A 649 34.17 9.22 -17.94
CA TYR A 649 34.26 7.80 -18.32
C TYR A 649 35.69 7.34 -18.73
N HIS A 650 36.62 8.27 -18.98
CA HIS A 650 37.95 7.99 -19.55
C HIS A 650 39.15 8.12 -18.59
N ALA A 651 38.97 8.47 -17.32
CA ALA A 651 40.10 8.60 -16.38
C ALA A 651 40.51 7.25 -15.77
N THR A 652 41.77 6.83 -16.00
CA THR A 652 42.38 5.63 -15.45
C THR A 652 42.61 5.72 -13.92
N ALA A 653 42.26 4.64 -13.23
CA ALA A 653 42.72 4.18 -11.91
C ALA A 653 42.68 5.16 -10.70
N GLY A 654 41.71 4.94 -9.81
CA GLY A 654 41.78 5.41 -8.42
C GLY A 654 40.50 5.11 -7.63
N LYS A 655 40.64 4.73 -6.35
CA LYS A 655 39.59 4.29 -5.39
C LYS A 655 38.40 5.25 -5.16
N GLN A 656 38.20 6.27 -5.98
CA GLN A 656 37.05 7.21 -5.96
C GLN A 656 35.98 6.91 -7.01
N GLN A 657 36.04 5.75 -7.68
CA GLN A 657 35.12 5.42 -8.79
C GLN A 657 33.68 5.12 -8.32
N GLN A 658 33.49 4.65 -7.07
CA GLN A 658 32.18 4.21 -6.59
C GLN A 658 31.27 5.35 -6.07
N GLN A 659 31.85 6.52 -5.75
CA GLN A 659 31.09 7.72 -5.32
C GLN A 659 30.76 8.69 -6.47
N ARG A 660 31.52 8.69 -7.58
CA ARG A 660 31.28 9.61 -8.71
C ARG A 660 30.33 9.07 -9.79
N GLN A 661 30.07 7.77 -9.81
CA GLN A 661 29.13 7.14 -10.75
C GLN A 661 27.64 7.41 -10.43
N GLN A 662 27.32 8.24 -9.43
CA GLN A 662 25.96 8.32 -8.89
C GLN A 662 25.00 9.26 -9.63
N GLU A 663 25.43 10.18 -10.51
CA GLU A 663 24.47 11.08 -11.20
C GLU A 663 24.80 11.30 -12.68
N ILE A 664 24.59 10.29 -13.52
CA ILE A 664 24.59 10.48 -15.00
C ILE A 664 23.30 11.19 -15.44
N VAL A 665 22.22 11.05 -14.67
CA VAL A 665 20.88 11.56 -14.96
C VAL A 665 20.35 12.24 -13.71
N GLY A 666 19.70 13.39 -13.87
CA GLY A 666 19.06 14.13 -12.78
C GLY A 666 17.83 14.90 -13.23
N VAL A 667 17.18 15.58 -12.29
CA VAL A 667 16.05 16.48 -12.60
C VAL A 667 16.63 17.81 -13.11
N GLY A 668 16.14 18.27 -14.26
CA GLY A 668 16.59 19.46 -14.96
C GLY A 668 16.52 20.71 -14.09
N ARG A 669 17.52 21.58 -14.25
CA ARG A 669 17.58 22.86 -13.57
C ARG A 669 16.45 23.78 -14.03
N VAL A 670 15.87 24.51 -13.07
CA VAL A 670 14.93 25.60 -13.32
C VAL A 670 15.70 26.75 -13.99
N SER A 671 15.01 27.63 -14.71
CA SER A 671 15.65 28.81 -15.32
C SER A 671 16.40 29.65 -14.27
N GLU A 672 17.56 30.22 -14.61
CA GLU A 672 18.37 31.06 -13.69
C GLU A 672 17.56 32.22 -13.08
N TRP A 673 16.57 32.71 -13.83
CA TRP A 673 15.62 33.72 -13.39
C TRP A 673 14.68 33.24 -12.27
N GLU A 674 14.20 32.02 -12.35
CA GLU A 674 13.34 31.43 -11.33
C GLU A 674 14.11 31.06 -10.06
N GLU A 675 15.38 30.66 -10.19
CA GLU A 675 16.26 30.45 -9.03
C GLU A 675 16.52 31.76 -8.28
N TRP A 676 16.76 32.85 -9.02
CA TRP A 676 16.89 34.18 -8.42
C TRP A 676 15.60 34.62 -7.72
N LEU A 677 14.43 34.42 -8.35
CA LEU A 677 13.14 34.72 -7.73
C LEU A 677 12.88 33.87 -6.47
N ASP A 678 13.17 32.56 -6.52
CA ASP A 678 13.03 31.67 -5.37
C ASP A 678 13.94 32.12 -4.22
N TRP A 679 15.18 32.53 -4.50
CA TRP A 679 16.10 33.07 -3.49
C TRP A 679 15.56 34.37 -2.87
N VAL A 680 15.06 35.31 -3.69
CA VAL A 680 14.46 36.56 -3.20
C VAL A 680 13.23 36.29 -2.34
N VAL A 681 12.35 35.38 -2.77
CA VAL A 681 11.13 35.04 -2.03
C VAL A 681 11.47 34.31 -0.73
N ASP A 682 12.44 33.41 -0.73
CA ASP A 682 12.92 32.71 0.47
C ASP A 682 13.48 33.69 1.52
N ALA A 683 14.29 34.67 1.07
CA ALA A 683 14.85 35.72 1.93
C ALA A 683 13.80 36.68 2.52
N VAL A 684 12.66 36.86 1.84
CA VAL A 684 11.54 37.70 2.33
C VAL A 684 10.60 36.94 3.27
N LEU A 685 10.58 35.60 3.17
CA LEU A 685 9.77 34.71 4.01
C LEU A 685 10.48 34.27 5.31
N GLU A 686 11.77 34.55 5.48
CA GLU A 686 12.47 34.58 6.77
C GLU A 686 12.14 35.87 7.56
#